data_AF-A0A6G1SIE3-F1
#
_entry.id   AF-A0A6G1SIE3-F1
#
_cell.length_a   1.000
_cell.length_b   1.000
_cell.length_c   1.000
_cell.angle_alpha   90.00
_cell.angle_beta   90.00
_cell.angle_gamma   90.00
#
_symmetry.space_group_name_H-M   'P 1'
#
loop_
_entity.id
_entity.type
_entity.pdbx_description
1 polymer ?
#
loop_
_entity_poly.entity_id
_entity_poly.type
_entity_poly.pdbx_seq_one_letter_code
_entity_poly.pdbx_strand_id
1 'polypeptide(L)'
;VNQATMYKVTVALLAIAAAAAALHIPNENVHHGNYQNTKTGGQDVAQKQKYILQLLKNVSQKNMYPELVSLGQAWNPEQMINQYANPIVVKKFVSMYKQGILPQGEIFHVYNDSHLKEAVALFDMLYFAKDFETFVQTAAWARDHVNEGQFVYALYVATIHRDDCQGVVLPPLYEVYPQFYVHATDLADFYSAKMHHVNKYFKMTNWTQVVTHPEQLVGYFTEDAGLNAYYAYAHLYMPFWMNCEKYGITSCQMRGEEFYYFHQQLLAHYNLHRMANYLPEQDDFDWEQPIEYAYNPDLMYHTGDYFPARPAGQSLSSIKSYTVEDIKAIEYRIKEAIDSGFVYGKDGNKISITSYIKGINILGNIIEGNQDSVNNRYYGAYTSMLRNLFALIMDPSSEHSVAPGVMAHYETALRDPAFYYYTSYITGFFKQYKDNLPYYRPEELDFNGVAVKDVAVSKLVTYFDLFDIDVTNAVDFASLDEMEQYEYVAKAMRLNHQPFSYKVKVASNKQTSAVVRVFLGPNTDYIFSNFYGDQASDVYYGHHTADLERLREYFVELDRFPVQLKSGDNLIERESRQFTATVGDSASFKSLLKSAESGHVYSSNVDYHCGFPDRLVLPIGHKAGVPYTLFVMVTPYEASPEVHANTLYSCNGLMTALDNRPLGFPFDRKIDNFDRFYSPNMYFKNVAIFHKDFSDAHAYNQIVFNKNVNNFDHVFQTGHKFTPSHKLIDEDIYQQDDEVHSFM
;
A
#
# COMPACT_ATOMS: atom_id res chain seq x y z
N VAL A 1 46.19 8.04 -37.52
CA VAL A 1 44.87 7.40 -37.36
C VAL A 1 43.92 8.05 -38.35
N ASN A 2 43.42 7.30 -39.34
CA ASN A 2 42.70 7.84 -40.50
C ASN A 2 41.33 8.44 -40.14
N GLN A 3 41.00 9.61 -40.73
CA GLN A 3 39.71 10.32 -40.60
C GLN A 3 38.48 9.43 -40.83
N ALA A 4 38.58 8.42 -41.70
CA ALA A 4 37.52 7.45 -41.95
C ALA A 4 37.20 6.55 -40.73
N THR A 5 38.17 6.33 -39.85
CA THR A 5 38.01 5.56 -38.61
C THR A 5 37.30 6.39 -37.55
N MET A 6 37.64 7.69 -37.48
CA MET A 6 37.02 8.63 -36.55
C MET A 6 35.53 8.84 -36.90
N TYR A 7 35.19 8.95 -38.19
CA TYR A 7 33.80 9.08 -38.63
C TYR A 7 32.96 7.83 -38.32
N LYS A 8 33.52 6.63 -38.46
CA LYS A 8 32.83 5.37 -38.11
C LYS A 8 32.62 5.23 -36.60
N VAL A 9 33.57 5.68 -35.78
CA VAL A 9 33.44 5.67 -34.31
C VAL A 9 32.41 6.71 -33.85
N THR A 10 32.38 7.90 -34.45
CA THR A 10 31.37 8.93 -34.13
C THR A 10 29.96 8.50 -34.54
N VAL A 11 29.79 7.86 -35.71
CA VAL A 11 28.49 7.33 -36.15
C VAL A 11 28.06 6.15 -35.28
N ALA A 12 28.98 5.29 -34.85
CA ALA A 12 28.69 4.20 -33.91
C ALA A 12 28.30 4.72 -32.52
N LEU A 13 28.98 5.76 -32.00
CA LEU A 13 28.64 6.42 -30.74
C LEU A 13 27.30 7.15 -30.80
N LEU A 14 26.99 7.81 -31.93
CA LEU A 14 25.67 8.43 -32.15
C LEU A 14 24.56 7.39 -32.31
N ALA A 15 24.83 6.24 -32.92
CA ALA A 15 23.89 5.13 -33.01
C ALA A 15 23.66 4.44 -31.65
N ILE A 16 24.69 4.31 -30.81
CA ILE A 16 24.57 3.79 -29.44
C ILE A 16 23.84 4.80 -28.54
N ALA A 17 24.13 6.11 -28.67
CA ALA A 17 23.40 7.15 -27.95
C ALA A 17 21.94 7.28 -28.41
N ALA A 18 21.66 7.08 -29.71
CA ALA A 18 20.30 7.01 -30.23
C ALA A 18 19.57 5.73 -29.82
N ALA A 19 20.26 4.60 -29.67
CA ALA A 19 19.70 3.37 -29.11
C ALA A 19 19.45 3.48 -27.58
N ALA A 20 20.31 4.19 -26.84
CA ALA A 20 20.11 4.51 -25.43
C ALA A 20 18.98 5.53 -25.22
N ALA A 21 18.81 6.50 -26.13
CA ALA A 21 17.67 7.41 -26.12
C ALA A 21 16.38 6.74 -26.60
N ALA A 22 16.45 5.76 -27.50
CA ALA A 22 15.31 4.93 -27.92
C ALA A 22 14.96 3.80 -26.92
N LEU A 23 15.78 3.56 -25.90
CA LEU A 23 15.44 2.74 -24.73
C LEU A 23 14.56 3.50 -23.72
N HIS A 24 14.41 4.82 -23.91
CA HIS A 24 13.37 5.62 -23.28
C HIS A 24 12.25 5.85 -24.31
N ILE A 25 11.60 4.77 -24.74
CA ILE A 25 10.24 4.91 -25.27
C ILE A 25 9.40 5.26 -24.05
N PRO A 26 8.88 6.50 -23.89
CA PRO A 26 7.80 6.70 -22.95
C PRO A 26 6.70 5.74 -23.40
N ASN A 27 6.50 4.67 -22.63
CA ASN A 27 5.39 3.79 -22.88
C ASN A 27 4.17 4.66 -22.61
N GLU A 28 3.53 5.18 -23.66
CA GLU A 28 2.35 6.06 -23.57
C GLU A 28 1.20 5.40 -22.77
N ASN A 29 1.32 4.10 -22.49
CA ASN A 29 0.42 3.32 -21.67
C ASN A 29 0.71 3.37 -20.16
N VAL A 30 1.86 3.85 -19.69
CA VAL A 30 2.19 3.96 -18.25
C VAL A 30 1.53 5.20 -17.68
N HIS A 31 0.71 5.03 -16.65
CA HIS A 31 0.20 6.16 -15.86
C HIS A 31 1.30 6.66 -14.94
N HIS A 32 2.05 7.64 -15.42
CA HIS A 32 2.72 8.53 -14.49
C HIS A 32 1.64 9.32 -13.74
N GLY A 33 1.85 9.64 -12.46
CA GLY A 33 0.97 10.60 -11.78
C GLY A 33 0.78 11.84 -12.67
N ASN A 34 -0.37 12.52 -12.59
CA ASN A 34 -0.71 13.69 -13.40
C ASN A 34 0.15 14.93 -13.04
N TYR A 35 1.46 14.78 -13.17
CA TYR A 35 2.50 15.73 -12.88
C TYR A 35 2.48 16.85 -13.91
N GLN A 36 1.74 17.90 -13.63
CA GLN A 36 2.01 19.15 -14.32
C GLN A 36 3.21 19.79 -13.64
N ASN A 37 4.33 19.91 -14.37
CA ASN A 37 5.45 20.74 -13.95
C ASN A 37 5.04 22.19 -14.17
N THR A 38 4.25 22.74 -13.24
CA THR A 38 3.76 24.11 -13.34
C THR A 38 4.52 25.00 -12.39
N LYS A 39 4.53 26.29 -12.75
CA LYS A 39 4.96 27.37 -11.86
C LYS A 39 3.80 27.77 -10.94
N THR A 40 3.16 26.82 -10.25
CA THR A 40 2.13 27.12 -9.25
C THR A 40 2.70 26.96 -7.85
N GLY A 41 3.16 28.07 -7.29
CA GLY A 41 3.83 28.16 -5.99
C GLY A 41 5.08 29.01 -6.17
N GLY A 42 5.16 30.17 -5.50
CA GLY A 42 6.31 31.06 -5.60
C GLY A 42 7.63 30.36 -5.23
N GLN A 43 8.77 31.02 -5.46
CA GLN A 43 10.12 30.51 -5.13
C GLN A 43 10.25 29.83 -3.74
N ASP A 44 9.34 30.13 -2.80
CA ASP A 44 9.19 29.51 -1.48
C ASP A 44 8.94 27.99 -1.51
N VAL A 45 7.98 27.46 -2.28
CA VAL A 45 7.62 26.01 -2.22
C VAL A 45 8.74 25.14 -2.79
N ALA A 46 9.38 25.57 -3.88
CA ALA A 46 10.53 24.86 -4.45
C ALA A 46 11.71 24.79 -3.48
N GLN A 47 11.93 25.86 -2.72
CA GLN A 47 12.96 25.89 -1.69
C GLN A 47 12.63 24.94 -0.53
N LYS A 48 11.36 24.93 -0.07
CA LYS A 48 10.86 23.98 0.95
C LYS A 48 11.04 22.53 0.50
N GLN A 49 10.61 22.24 -0.73
CA GLN A 49 10.77 20.95 -1.40
C GLN A 49 12.24 20.51 -1.41
N LYS A 50 13.15 21.40 -1.79
CA LYS A 50 14.58 21.13 -1.82
C LYS A 50 15.10 20.73 -0.44
N TYR A 51 14.79 21.49 0.62
CA TYR A 51 15.27 21.16 1.97
C TYR A 51 14.77 19.79 2.44
N ILE A 52 13.48 19.48 2.23
CA ILE A 52 12.91 18.17 2.61
C ILE A 52 13.60 17.02 1.87
N LEU A 53 13.78 17.15 0.54
CA LEU A 53 14.46 16.11 -0.24
C LEU A 53 15.92 15.93 0.19
N GLN A 54 16.64 17.02 0.45
CA GLN A 54 18.03 16.96 0.89
C GLN A 54 18.17 16.27 2.26
N LEU A 55 17.23 16.50 3.19
CA LEU A 55 17.17 15.82 4.48
C LEU A 55 16.93 14.31 4.36
N LEU A 56 16.20 13.88 3.33
CA LEU A 56 15.85 12.47 3.06
C LEU A 56 16.87 11.74 2.18
N LYS A 57 17.98 12.39 1.79
CA LYS A 57 19.04 11.76 1.01
C LYS A 57 19.98 10.98 1.93
N ASN A 58 20.31 9.73 1.54
CA ASN A 58 21.25 8.82 2.23
C ASN A 58 21.15 8.89 3.76
N VAL A 59 19.96 8.63 4.28
CA VAL A 59 19.60 8.82 5.69
C VAL A 59 20.37 7.94 6.67
N SER A 60 20.95 6.83 6.19
CA SER A 60 21.86 5.97 6.96
C SER A 60 23.22 6.62 7.24
N GLN A 61 23.61 7.65 6.49
CA GLN A 61 24.85 8.40 6.69
C GLN A 61 24.56 9.76 7.33
N LYS A 62 25.58 10.39 7.93
CA LYS A 62 25.47 11.79 8.39
C LYS A 62 25.09 12.72 7.23
N ASN A 63 24.42 13.81 7.55
CA ASN A 63 24.00 14.78 6.56
C ASN A 63 25.21 15.33 5.78
N MET A 64 25.14 15.26 4.45
CA MET A 64 26.23 15.70 3.57
C MET A 64 25.99 17.09 2.96
N TYR A 65 24.83 17.70 3.16
CA TYR A 65 24.51 19.03 2.62
C TYR A 65 25.04 20.14 3.54
N PRO A 66 26.05 20.94 3.13
CA PRO A 66 26.74 21.87 4.03
C PRO A 66 25.83 22.89 4.71
N GLU A 67 24.81 23.36 4.00
CA GLU A 67 23.81 24.31 4.51
C GLU A 67 23.01 23.69 5.67
N LEU A 68 22.44 22.50 5.45
CA LEU A 68 21.67 21.78 6.47
C LEU A 68 22.54 21.35 7.66
N VAL A 69 23.77 20.90 7.41
CA VAL A 69 24.74 20.61 8.47
C VAL A 69 25.00 21.84 9.34
N SER A 70 25.18 23.01 8.72
CA SER A 70 25.40 24.26 9.44
C SER A 70 24.18 24.67 10.27
N LEU A 71 22.96 24.51 9.72
CA LEU A 71 21.72 24.76 10.44
C LEU A 71 21.57 23.83 11.66
N GLY A 72 21.80 22.53 11.49
CA GLY A 72 21.72 21.55 12.56
C GLY A 72 22.74 21.79 13.67
N GLN A 73 23.99 22.13 13.34
CA GLN A 73 25.04 22.42 14.32
C GLN A 73 24.80 23.71 15.11
N ALA A 74 24.18 24.72 14.48
CA ALA A 74 23.82 25.97 15.14
C ALA A 74 22.56 25.85 16.02
N TRP A 75 21.81 24.76 15.88
CA TRP A 75 20.53 24.58 16.57
C TRP A 75 20.70 23.82 17.89
N ASN A 76 20.16 24.41 18.97
CA ASN A 76 20.01 23.74 20.25
C ASN A 76 18.53 23.81 20.66
N PRO A 77 17.78 22.69 20.56
CA PRO A 77 16.37 22.65 20.92
C PRO A 77 16.05 23.24 22.29
N GLU A 78 16.88 22.98 23.30
CA GLU A 78 16.67 23.45 24.68
C GLU A 78 16.78 24.97 24.80
N GLN A 79 17.62 25.61 23.99
CA GLN A 79 17.77 27.08 23.97
C GLN A 79 16.71 27.75 23.10
N MET A 80 16.12 27.01 22.16
CA MET A 80 15.16 27.52 21.17
C MET A 80 13.70 27.23 21.54
N ILE A 81 13.40 26.93 22.82
CA ILE A 81 12.04 26.62 23.31
C ILE A 81 10.98 27.65 22.86
N ASN A 82 11.37 28.92 22.78
CA ASN A 82 10.46 30.01 22.42
C ASN A 82 10.08 30.02 20.92
N GLN A 83 10.71 29.19 20.09
CA GLN A 83 10.39 29.04 18.65
C GLN A 83 9.28 28.02 18.39
N TYR A 84 8.74 27.40 19.43
CA TYR A 84 7.67 26.41 19.31
C TYR A 84 6.36 26.97 19.84
N ALA A 85 5.26 26.69 19.14
CA ALA A 85 3.92 27.07 19.54
C ALA A 85 3.52 26.41 20.88
N ASN A 86 4.08 25.23 21.16
CA ASN A 86 3.92 24.53 22.42
C ASN A 86 5.28 24.25 23.08
N PRO A 87 5.76 25.13 23.98
CA PRO A 87 7.04 24.95 24.69
C PRO A 87 7.21 23.64 25.48
N ILE A 88 6.10 22.97 25.83
CA ILE A 88 6.14 21.72 26.61
C ILE A 88 6.74 20.57 25.78
N VAL A 89 6.52 20.56 24.47
CA VAL A 89 7.00 19.47 23.60
C VAL A 89 8.52 19.41 23.58
N VAL A 90 9.17 20.58 23.60
CA VAL A 90 10.62 20.70 23.68
C VAL A 90 11.16 20.17 24.98
N LYS A 91 10.56 20.55 26.11
CA LYS A 91 10.98 20.04 27.43
C LYS A 91 10.82 18.53 27.52
N LYS A 92 9.72 18.00 26.98
CA LYS A 92 9.44 16.56 26.95
C LYS A 92 10.48 15.82 26.12
N PHE A 93 10.71 16.24 24.88
CA PHE A 93 11.67 15.61 23.98
C PHE A 93 13.10 15.70 24.53
N VAL A 94 13.57 16.89 24.94
CA VAL A 94 14.92 17.08 25.50
C VAL A 94 15.14 16.24 26.77
N SER A 95 14.11 16.08 27.60
CA SER A 95 14.17 15.21 28.78
C SER A 95 14.38 13.74 28.40
N MET A 96 13.65 13.24 27.40
CA MET A 96 13.84 11.87 26.88
C MET A 96 15.23 11.71 26.25
N TYR A 97 15.62 12.65 25.38
CA TYR A 97 16.93 12.67 24.73
C TYR A 97 18.08 12.59 25.73
N LYS A 98 18.01 13.34 26.84
CA LYS A 98 19.02 13.31 27.92
C LYS A 98 19.03 12.01 28.73
N GLN A 99 17.91 11.29 28.80
CA GLN A 99 17.82 9.98 29.46
C GLN A 99 18.32 8.83 28.58
N GLY A 100 18.44 9.08 27.28
CA GLY A 100 18.72 8.08 26.27
C GLY A 100 17.46 7.76 25.47
N ILE A 101 17.61 7.74 24.15
CA ILE A 101 16.60 7.31 23.17
C ILE A 101 17.21 6.19 22.33
N LEU A 102 16.44 5.60 21.41
CA LEU A 102 16.93 4.63 20.44
C LEU A 102 18.21 5.15 19.76
N PRO A 103 19.34 4.44 19.88
CA PRO A 103 20.59 4.84 19.24
C PRO A 103 20.49 4.87 17.70
N GLN A 104 21.35 5.67 17.07
CA GLN A 104 21.57 5.60 15.63
C GLN A 104 22.17 4.24 15.25
N GLY A 105 21.76 3.69 14.11
CA GLY A 105 22.16 2.35 13.66
C GLY A 105 21.37 1.20 14.28
N GLU A 106 20.37 1.48 15.13
CA GLU A 106 19.44 0.48 15.66
C GLU A 106 18.13 0.43 14.87
N ILE A 107 17.44 -0.71 14.92
CA ILE A 107 16.20 -0.91 14.15
C ILE A 107 15.02 -0.23 14.84
N PHE A 108 14.47 0.79 14.19
CA PHE A 108 13.20 1.41 14.56
C PHE A 108 12.01 0.60 14.02
N HIS A 109 10.97 0.41 14.82
CA HIS A 109 9.66 -0.03 14.34
C HIS A 109 8.56 0.55 15.25
N VAL A 110 7.43 0.92 14.66
CA VAL A 110 6.38 1.72 15.32
C VAL A 110 5.55 0.94 16.36
N TYR A 111 5.63 -0.40 16.37
CA TYR A 111 4.93 -1.23 17.34
C TYR A 111 5.68 -1.44 18.66
N ASN A 112 6.93 -0.95 18.77
CA ASN A 112 7.64 -0.87 20.04
C ASN A 112 7.23 0.41 20.77
N ASP A 113 6.69 0.27 21.98
CA ASP A 113 6.16 1.38 22.78
C ASP A 113 7.18 2.49 23.06
N SER A 114 8.44 2.14 23.32
CA SER A 114 9.50 3.12 23.60
C SER A 114 9.89 3.86 22.33
N HIS A 115 10.14 3.12 21.25
CA HIS A 115 10.46 3.68 19.94
C HIS A 115 9.37 4.64 19.46
N LEU A 116 8.11 4.25 19.62
CA LEU A 116 6.97 5.05 19.24
C LEU A 116 6.87 6.33 20.07
N LYS A 117 7.04 6.26 21.40
CA LYS A 117 6.98 7.44 22.27
C LYS A 117 8.04 8.48 21.89
N GLU A 118 9.23 8.03 21.54
CA GLU A 118 10.35 8.86 21.10
C GLU A 118 10.08 9.48 19.72
N ALA A 119 9.63 8.68 18.75
CA ALA A 119 9.26 9.17 17.42
C ALA A 119 8.12 10.20 17.47
N VAL A 120 7.09 9.97 18.31
CA VAL A 120 5.99 10.93 18.52
C VAL A 120 6.47 12.20 19.22
N ALA A 121 7.45 12.11 20.13
CA ALA A 121 8.04 13.29 20.75
C ALA A 121 8.85 14.12 19.73
N LEU A 122 9.56 13.48 18.80
CA LEU A 122 10.21 14.16 17.68
C LEU A 122 9.18 14.76 16.71
N PHE A 123 8.11 14.03 16.39
CA PHE A 123 7.02 14.59 15.60
C PHE A 123 6.39 15.81 16.27
N ASP A 124 6.11 15.77 17.58
CA ASP A 124 5.58 16.91 18.32
C ASP A 124 6.50 18.15 18.19
N MET A 125 7.83 17.96 18.26
CA MET A 125 8.79 19.04 18.01
C MET A 125 8.63 19.65 16.61
N LEU A 126 8.58 18.81 15.58
CA LEU A 126 8.46 19.23 14.18
C LEU A 126 7.10 19.87 13.90
N TYR A 127 6.01 19.30 14.41
CA TYR A 127 4.64 19.77 14.20
C TYR A 127 4.40 21.13 14.87
N PHE A 128 4.85 21.31 16.11
CA PHE A 128 4.63 22.56 16.86
C PHE A 128 5.71 23.63 16.63
N ALA A 129 6.65 23.45 15.70
CA ALA A 129 7.51 24.53 15.25
C ALA A 129 6.67 25.68 14.65
N LYS A 130 6.92 26.93 15.06
CA LYS A 130 6.06 28.09 14.72
C LYS A 130 6.03 28.43 13.23
N ASP A 131 7.12 28.12 12.53
CA ASP A 131 7.33 28.42 11.13
C ASP A 131 8.24 27.36 10.48
N PHE A 132 8.30 27.42 9.15
CA PHE A 132 9.07 26.48 8.35
C PHE A 132 10.57 26.56 8.65
N GLU A 133 11.09 27.74 8.98
CA GLU A 133 12.51 27.92 9.33
C GLU A 133 12.86 27.12 10.59
N THR A 134 12.08 27.29 11.66
CA THR A 134 12.22 26.52 12.91
C THR A 134 12.08 25.03 12.64
N PHE A 135 11.11 24.63 11.81
CA PHE A 135 10.89 23.24 11.43
C PHE A 135 12.11 22.63 10.72
N VAL A 136 12.67 23.30 9.71
CA VAL A 136 13.86 22.81 8.99
C VAL A 136 15.10 22.81 9.87
N GLN A 137 15.32 23.81 10.71
CA GLN A 137 16.45 23.82 11.65
C GLN A 137 16.34 22.66 12.66
N THR A 138 15.13 22.39 13.15
CA THR A 138 14.85 21.25 14.03
C THR A 138 15.07 19.92 13.31
N ALA A 139 14.59 19.79 12.08
CA ALA A 139 14.78 18.59 11.26
C ALA A 139 16.26 18.36 10.93
N ALA A 140 17.00 19.42 10.56
CA ALA A 140 18.43 19.36 10.29
C ALA A 140 19.24 18.94 11.53
N TRP A 141 18.85 19.41 12.72
CA TRP A 141 19.43 18.93 13.97
C TRP A 141 19.09 17.45 14.20
N ALA A 142 17.81 17.07 14.10
CA ALA A 142 17.37 15.69 14.36
C ALA A 142 18.02 14.67 13.42
N ARG A 143 18.22 15.05 12.15
CA ARG A 143 18.86 14.27 11.08
C ARG A 143 20.23 13.69 11.46
N ASP A 144 20.96 14.36 12.34
CA ASP A 144 22.31 13.94 12.76
C ASP A 144 22.36 13.43 14.22
N HIS A 145 21.28 13.56 14.99
CA HIS A 145 21.26 13.28 16.44
C HIS A 145 20.24 12.22 16.88
N VAL A 146 19.28 11.88 16.02
CA VAL A 146 18.23 10.89 16.29
C VAL A 146 18.42 9.69 15.36
N ASN A 147 17.93 8.52 15.79
CA ASN A 147 17.84 7.33 14.96
C ASN A 147 17.20 7.66 13.59
N GLU A 148 17.83 7.17 12.52
CA GLU A 148 17.48 7.42 11.12
C GLU A 148 16.04 6.99 10.79
N GLY A 149 15.58 5.85 11.31
CA GLY A 149 14.20 5.38 11.14
C GLY A 149 13.20 6.29 11.83
N GLN A 150 13.46 6.67 13.09
CA GLN A 150 12.62 7.62 13.83
C GLN A 150 12.57 8.98 13.14
N PHE A 151 13.72 9.45 12.63
CA PHE A 151 13.82 10.72 11.93
C PHE A 151 13.00 10.73 10.65
N VAL A 152 13.18 9.74 9.76
CA VAL A 152 12.43 9.66 8.50
C VAL A 152 10.95 9.55 8.78
N TYR A 153 10.55 8.68 9.72
CA TYR A 153 9.15 8.53 10.11
C TYR A 153 8.54 9.86 10.57
N ALA A 154 9.17 10.52 11.56
CA ALA A 154 8.66 11.78 12.11
C ALA A 154 8.65 12.91 11.07
N LEU A 155 9.65 12.97 10.17
CA LEU A 155 9.73 13.98 9.12
C LEU A 155 8.61 13.79 8.08
N TYR A 156 8.38 12.56 7.60
CA TYR A 156 7.28 12.27 6.67
C TYR A 156 5.93 12.70 7.25
N VAL A 157 5.61 12.25 8.47
CA VAL A 157 4.35 12.60 9.13
C VAL A 157 4.25 14.11 9.36
N ALA A 158 5.33 14.78 9.81
CA ALA A 158 5.31 16.23 9.99
C ALA A 158 5.11 17.00 8.68
N THR A 159 5.73 16.57 7.57
CA THR A 159 5.56 17.21 6.26
C THR A 159 4.13 17.05 5.74
N ILE A 160 3.48 15.90 5.96
CA ILE A 160 2.08 15.66 5.56
C ILE A 160 1.11 16.59 6.32
N HIS A 161 1.32 16.78 7.62
CA HIS A 161 0.33 17.43 8.48
C HIS A 161 0.55 18.92 8.73
N ARG A 162 1.70 19.49 8.36
CA ARG A 162 1.97 20.92 8.55
C ARG A 162 1.39 21.76 7.42
N ASP A 163 0.62 22.78 7.78
CA ASP A 163 0.03 23.74 6.83
C ASP A 163 1.07 24.43 5.94
N ASP A 164 2.25 24.75 6.48
CA ASP A 164 3.31 25.45 5.74
C ASP A 164 4.15 24.54 4.82
N CYS A 165 3.90 23.22 4.88
CA CYS A 165 4.44 22.19 3.99
C CYS A 165 3.47 21.82 2.84
N GLN A 166 2.27 22.43 2.77
CA GLN A 166 1.34 22.17 1.67
C GLN A 166 1.99 22.41 0.30
N GLY A 167 1.80 21.46 -0.61
CA GLY A 167 2.40 21.45 -1.94
C GLY A 167 3.82 20.86 -2.02
N VAL A 168 4.43 20.47 -0.89
CA VAL A 168 5.65 19.65 -0.90
C VAL A 168 5.28 18.20 -1.24
N VAL A 169 5.98 17.64 -2.21
CA VAL A 169 5.85 16.26 -2.70
C VAL A 169 6.95 15.41 -2.06
N LEU A 170 6.57 14.41 -1.27
CA LEU A 170 7.53 13.52 -0.62
C LEU A 170 8.12 12.52 -1.63
N PRO A 171 9.39 12.12 -1.49
CA PRO A 171 9.96 11.11 -2.38
C PRO A 171 9.30 9.73 -2.13
N PRO A 172 9.31 8.84 -3.14
CA PRO A 172 8.84 7.48 -2.94
C PRO A 172 9.66 6.74 -1.87
N LEU A 173 8.98 6.05 -0.95
CA LEU A 173 9.65 5.34 0.16
C LEU A 173 10.63 4.26 -0.34
N TYR A 174 10.34 3.62 -1.48
CA TYR A 174 11.23 2.64 -2.11
C TYR A 174 12.54 3.23 -2.67
N GLU A 175 12.65 4.56 -2.78
CA GLU A 175 13.92 5.24 -3.08
C GLU A 175 14.54 5.87 -1.83
N VAL A 176 13.81 6.04 -0.72
CA VAL A 176 14.37 6.50 0.57
C VAL A 176 15.00 5.36 1.36
N TYR A 177 14.28 4.24 1.49
CA TYR A 177 14.74 3.00 2.11
C TYR A 177 14.59 1.82 1.13
N PRO A 178 15.44 1.71 0.08
CA PRO A 178 15.38 0.58 -0.85
C PRO A 178 15.48 -0.79 -0.17
N GLN A 179 16.10 -0.85 1.00
CA GLN A 179 16.23 -2.03 1.87
C GLN A 179 14.90 -2.76 2.18
N PHE A 180 13.78 -2.04 2.20
CA PHE A 180 12.46 -2.61 2.48
C PHE A 180 11.74 -3.08 1.20
N TYR A 181 12.27 -2.77 0.02
CA TYR A 181 11.58 -2.95 -1.25
C TYR A 181 12.32 -3.84 -2.25
N VAL A 182 13.64 -3.91 -2.14
CA VAL A 182 14.53 -4.66 -3.03
C VAL A 182 15.16 -5.82 -2.26
N HIS A 183 15.28 -6.98 -2.90
CA HIS A 183 15.86 -8.17 -2.27
C HIS A 183 17.27 -7.90 -1.74
N ALA A 184 17.59 -8.45 -0.57
CA ALA A 184 18.88 -8.29 0.11
C ALA A 184 20.03 -8.82 -0.76
N THR A 185 19.79 -9.95 -1.43
CA THR A 185 20.72 -10.53 -2.41
C THR A 185 21.00 -9.59 -3.59
N ASP A 186 20.01 -8.80 -4.02
CA ASP A 186 20.17 -7.82 -5.09
C ASP A 186 20.93 -6.57 -4.61
N LEU A 187 20.61 -6.08 -3.42
CA LEU A 187 21.31 -4.97 -2.78
C LEU A 187 22.79 -5.27 -2.53
N ALA A 188 23.14 -6.50 -2.15
CA ALA A 188 24.52 -6.93 -1.99
C ALA A 188 25.35 -6.74 -3.28
N ASP A 189 24.74 -6.92 -4.46
CA ASP A 189 25.43 -6.69 -5.74
C ASP A 189 25.69 -5.20 -6.00
N PHE A 190 24.78 -4.30 -5.58
CA PHE A 190 25.03 -2.86 -5.65
C PHE A 190 26.16 -2.43 -4.72
N TYR A 191 26.23 -3.02 -3.52
CA TYR A 191 27.34 -2.79 -2.59
C TYR A 191 28.66 -3.28 -3.17
N SER A 192 28.66 -4.47 -3.78
CA SER A 192 29.80 -5.02 -4.50
C SER A 192 30.25 -4.12 -5.66
N ALA A 193 29.32 -3.67 -6.50
CA ALA A 193 29.60 -2.72 -7.57
C ALA A 193 30.27 -1.44 -7.03
N LYS A 194 29.82 -0.91 -5.88
CA LYS A 194 30.44 0.25 -5.23
C LYS A 194 31.87 -0.02 -4.77
N MET A 195 32.11 -1.15 -4.14
CA MET A 195 33.45 -1.54 -3.67
C MET A 195 34.46 -1.70 -4.82
N HIS A 196 33.98 -2.06 -6.01
CA HIS A 196 34.79 -2.15 -7.23
C HIS A 196 34.79 -0.87 -8.07
N HIS A 197 34.25 0.24 -7.57
CA HIS A 197 34.19 1.53 -8.26
C HIS A 197 33.47 1.48 -9.62
N VAL A 198 32.40 0.66 -9.71
CA VAL A 198 31.52 0.65 -10.87
C VAL A 198 30.49 1.74 -10.72
N ASN A 199 30.67 2.83 -11.45
CA ASN A 199 29.81 4.00 -11.32
C ASN A 199 28.39 3.83 -11.90
N LYS A 200 28.15 2.84 -12.76
CA LYS A 200 26.82 2.58 -13.34
C LYS A 200 26.47 1.11 -13.23
N TYR A 201 25.42 0.80 -12.50
CA TYR A 201 24.98 -0.57 -12.28
C TYR A 201 23.46 -0.64 -12.34
N PHE A 202 22.97 -1.51 -13.22
CA PHE A 202 21.55 -1.77 -13.39
C PHE A 202 21.33 -3.25 -13.15
N LYS A 203 20.38 -3.60 -12.29
CA LYS A 203 20.10 -4.98 -11.95
C LYS A 203 18.61 -5.24 -11.99
N MET A 204 18.19 -6.33 -12.64
CA MET A 204 16.82 -6.80 -12.51
C MET A 204 16.59 -7.29 -11.09
N THR A 205 15.54 -6.78 -10.46
CA THR A 205 15.00 -7.32 -9.21
C THR A 205 13.62 -7.87 -9.52
N ASN A 206 13.38 -9.12 -9.16
CA ASN A 206 12.10 -9.76 -9.41
C ASN A 206 11.43 -10.04 -8.06
N TRP A 207 10.11 -10.13 -8.04
CA TRP A 207 9.42 -10.77 -6.92
C TRP A 207 9.93 -12.22 -6.77
N THR A 208 9.67 -12.87 -5.64
CA THR A 208 10.11 -14.25 -5.40
C THR A 208 9.56 -15.18 -6.49
N GLN A 209 10.40 -15.55 -7.47
CA GLN A 209 9.98 -16.35 -8.63
C GLN A 209 10.07 -17.87 -8.39
N VAL A 210 10.84 -18.30 -7.39
CA VAL A 210 10.94 -19.71 -7.04
C VAL A 210 9.68 -20.08 -6.25
N VAL A 211 8.71 -20.66 -6.96
CA VAL A 211 7.45 -21.13 -6.36
C VAL A 211 7.73 -22.43 -5.61
N THR A 212 7.95 -22.28 -4.31
CA THR A 212 8.04 -23.34 -3.29
C THR A 212 6.73 -23.55 -2.55
N HIS A 213 5.81 -22.58 -2.56
CA HIS A 213 4.46 -22.68 -2.00
C HIS A 213 3.45 -21.84 -2.81
N PRO A 214 2.13 -22.16 -2.74
CA PRO A 214 1.12 -21.52 -3.59
C PRO A 214 1.02 -20.00 -3.45
N GLU A 215 1.20 -19.46 -2.23
CA GLU A 215 1.12 -18.01 -1.98
C GLU A 215 2.16 -17.19 -2.79
N GLN A 216 3.25 -17.81 -3.29
CA GLN A 216 4.21 -17.12 -4.17
C GLN A 216 3.65 -16.81 -5.56
N LEU A 217 2.54 -17.45 -5.98
CA LEU A 217 1.89 -17.15 -7.26
C LEU A 217 1.35 -15.72 -7.33
N VAL A 218 1.05 -15.10 -6.18
CA VAL A 218 0.61 -13.70 -6.07
C VAL A 218 1.74 -12.74 -5.67
N GLY A 219 3.00 -13.20 -5.68
CA GLY A 219 4.19 -12.40 -5.32
C GLY A 219 4.34 -11.12 -6.14
N TYR A 220 3.95 -11.14 -7.41
CA TYR A 220 3.98 -9.93 -8.26
C TYR A 220 3.05 -8.81 -7.76
N PHE A 221 2.04 -9.13 -6.95
CA PHE A 221 1.14 -8.19 -6.30
C PHE A 221 1.63 -7.86 -4.89
N THR A 222 1.87 -8.88 -4.06
CA THR A 222 2.24 -8.69 -2.64
C THR A 222 3.61 -8.05 -2.43
N GLU A 223 4.56 -8.25 -3.37
CA GLU A 223 5.89 -7.63 -3.36
C GLU A 223 5.98 -6.36 -4.22
N ASP A 224 4.88 -5.89 -4.82
CA ASP A 224 4.88 -4.66 -5.63
C ASP A 224 5.29 -3.46 -4.75
N ALA A 225 6.29 -2.70 -5.21
CA ALA A 225 6.82 -1.58 -4.45
C ALA A 225 5.80 -0.45 -4.24
N GLY A 226 4.91 -0.23 -5.21
CA GLY A 226 3.84 0.75 -5.09
C GLY A 226 2.74 0.31 -4.14
N LEU A 227 2.37 -0.97 -4.12
CA LEU A 227 1.39 -1.50 -3.17
C LEU A 227 1.89 -1.42 -1.72
N ASN A 228 3.15 -1.79 -1.48
CA ASN A 228 3.76 -1.70 -0.16
C ASN A 228 3.92 -0.23 0.29
N ALA A 229 4.33 0.65 -0.63
CA ALA A 229 4.39 2.09 -0.34
C ALA A 229 3.00 2.66 -0.05
N TYR A 230 1.96 2.23 -0.76
CA TYR A 230 0.57 2.62 -0.51
C TYR A 230 0.13 2.31 0.93
N TYR A 231 0.46 1.13 1.45
CA TYR A 231 0.14 0.77 2.83
C TYR A 231 0.90 1.62 3.85
N ALA A 232 2.17 1.89 3.60
CA ALA A 232 2.96 2.81 4.41
C ALA A 232 2.40 4.25 4.39
N TYR A 233 2.00 4.76 3.22
CA TYR A 233 1.38 6.08 3.12
C TYR A 233 0.06 6.16 3.89
N ALA A 234 -0.79 5.13 3.84
CA ALA A 234 -2.02 5.10 4.62
C ALA A 234 -1.74 5.29 6.12
N HIS A 235 -0.70 4.63 6.63
CA HIS A 235 -0.25 4.82 7.99
C HIS A 235 0.32 6.22 8.25
N LEU A 236 1.14 6.76 7.35
CA LEU A 236 1.77 8.08 7.54
C LEU A 236 0.77 9.23 7.51
N TYR A 237 -0.32 9.11 6.74
CA TYR A 237 -1.41 10.10 6.68
C TYR A 237 -2.36 10.03 7.88
N MET A 238 -2.57 8.85 8.46
CA MET A 238 -3.41 8.68 9.64
C MET A 238 -2.78 7.70 10.66
N PRO A 239 -1.67 8.07 11.32
CA PRO A 239 -1.02 7.17 12.25
C PRO A 239 -1.92 6.82 13.43
N PHE A 240 -1.97 5.55 13.85
CA PHE A 240 -2.81 5.08 14.97
C PHE A 240 -2.59 5.87 16.27
N TRP A 241 -1.38 6.39 16.49
CA TRP A 241 -1.04 7.20 17.67
C TRP A 241 -1.45 8.68 17.56
N MET A 242 -1.89 9.14 16.39
CA MET A 242 -2.31 10.52 16.18
C MET A 242 -3.66 10.75 16.84
N ASN A 243 -3.81 11.85 17.57
CA ASN A 243 -5.08 12.26 18.18
C ASN A 243 -5.61 13.49 17.46
N CYS A 244 -6.79 13.39 16.86
CA CYS A 244 -7.25 14.43 15.95
C CYS A 244 -7.58 15.74 16.66
N GLU A 245 -8.10 15.67 17.89
CA GLU A 245 -8.35 16.86 18.71
C GLU A 245 -7.04 17.59 19.06
N LYS A 246 -6.02 16.86 19.53
CA LYS A 246 -4.70 17.42 19.91
C LYS A 246 -4.05 18.19 18.77
N TYR A 247 -4.16 17.68 17.55
CA TYR A 247 -3.49 18.26 16.37
C TYR A 247 -4.43 19.12 15.52
N GLY A 248 -5.71 19.25 15.86
CA GLY A 248 -6.67 20.09 15.12
C GLY A 248 -7.11 19.49 13.78
N ILE A 249 -7.07 18.16 13.64
CA ILE A 249 -7.48 17.45 12.42
C ILE A 249 -9.00 17.27 12.44
N THR A 250 -9.69 17.91 11.49
CA THR A 250 -11.17 17.96 11.47
C THR A 250 -11.81 16.83 10.67
N SER A 251 -11.03 16.09 9.87
CA SER A 251 -11.51 15.02 8.99
C SER A 251 -11.70 13.65 9.66
N CYS A 252 -11.43 13.51 10.95
CA CYS A 252 -11.43 12.20 11.64
C CYS A 252 -12.81 11.66 12.01
N GLN A 253 -13.88 12.26 11.49
CA GLN A 253 -15.27 11.83 11.74
C GLN A 253 -15.57 10.43 11.21
N MET A 254 -14.76 9.94 10.25
CA MET A 254 -14.89 8.61 9.65
C MET A 254 -13.66 7.73 9.83
N ARG A 255 -12.69 8.14 10.64
CA ARG A 255 -11.41 7.45 10.81
C ARG A 255 -11.55 5.93 10.98
N GLY A 256 -12.46 5.49 11.85
CA GLY A 256 -12.69 4.07 12.10
C GLY A 256 -13.41 3.35 10.95
N GLU A 257 -14.31 4.04 10.23
CA GLU A 257 -14.93 3.48 9.02
C GLU A 257 -13.89 3.34 7.89
N GLU A 258 -13.01 4.33 7.75
CA GLU A 258 -11.90 4.33 6.79
C GLU A 258 -10.90 3.21 7.08
N PHE A 259 -10.59 2.95 8.35
CA PHE A 259 -9.73 1.83 8.76
C PHE A 259 -10.32 0.49 8.29
N TYR A 260 -11.62 0.27 8.53
CA TYR A 260 -12.30 -0.94 8.04
C TYR A 260 -12.28 -1.03 6.52
N TYR A 261 -12.71 0.05 5.86
CA TYR A 261 -12.85 0.09 4.41
C TYR A 261 -11.51 -0.15 3.71
N PHE A 262 -10.45 0.50 4.17
CA PHE A 262 -9.09 0.33 3.63
C PHE A 262 -8.66 -1.15 3.66
N HIS A 263 -8.79 -1.80 4.82
CA HIS A 263 -8.36 -3.19 4.98
C HIS A 263 -9.26 -4.16 4.22
N GLN A 264 -10.58 -3.92 4.19
CA GLN A 264 -11.52 -4.75 3.44
C GLN A 264 -11.28 -4.64 1.93
N GLN A 265 -11.03 -3.45 1.38
CA GLN A 265 -10.75 -3.27 -0.05
C GLN A 265 -9.39 -3.86 -0.44
N LEU A 266 -8.37 -3.73 0.41
CA LEU A 266 -7.07 -4.37 0.19
C LEU A 266 -7.19 -5.90 0.15
N LEU A 267 -7.97 -6.49 1.07
CA LEU A 267 -8.24 -7.92 1.10
C LEU A 267 -9.07 -8.37 -0.12
N ALA A 268 -10.05 -7.57 -0.55
CA ALA A 268 -10.82 -7.84 -1.76
C ALA A 268 -9.92 -7.86 -3.01
N HIS A 269 -9.04 -6.86 -3.18
CA HIS A 269 -8.04 -6.85 -4.25
C HIS A 269 -7.17 -8.11 -4.21
N TYR A 270 -6.60 -8.42 -3.05
CA TYR A 270 -5.78 -9.61 -2.85
C TYR A 270 -6.51 -10.88 -3.28
N ASN A 271 -7.76 -11.06 -2.86
CA ASN A 271 -8.57 -12.21 -3.21
C ASN A 271 -8.89 -12.27 -4.72
N LEU A 272 -9.14 -11.13 -5.41
CA LEU A 272 -9.29 -11.14 -6.86
C LEU A 272 -8.01 -11.61 -7.58
N HIS A 273 -6.83 -11.26 -7.04
CA HIS A 273 -5.53 -11.76 -7.53
C HIS A 273 -5.31 -13.25 -7.23
N ARG A 274 -5.72 -13.74 -6.05
CA ARG A 274 -5.72 -15.17 -5.71
C ARG A 274 -6.57 -15.96 -6.69
N MET A 275 -7.79 -15.51 -6.94
CA MET A 275 -8.73 -16.12 -7.88
C MET A 275 -8.16 -16.16 -9.30
N ALA A 276 -7.50 -15.09 -9.75
CA ALA A 276 -6.81 -15.09 -11.05
C ALA A 276 -5.70 -16.16 -11.14
N ASN A 277 -5.13 -16.57 -10.01
CA ASN A 277 -4.08 -17.58 -9.90
C ASN A 277 -4.60 -18.95 -9.43
N TYR A 278 -5.92 -19.15 -9.43
CA TYR A 278 -6.57 -20.40 -8.99
C TYR A 278 -6.21 -20.79 -7.54
N LEU A 279 -5.89 -19.81 -6.71
CA LEU A 279 -5.71 -20.01 -5.27
C LEU A 279 -7.06 -19.98 -4.57
N PRO A 280 -7.22 -20.78 -3.49
CA PRO A 280 -8.45 -20.75 -2.68
C PRO A 280 -8.62 -19.40 -1.98
N GLU A 281 -9.81 -19.17 -1.43
CA GLU A 281 -10.07 -18.02 -0.57
C GLU A 281 -9.09 -18.01 0.62
N GLN A 282 -8.82 -16.81 1.15
CA GLN A 282 -7.95 -16.65 2.30
C GLN A 282 -8.65 -17.17 3.56
N ASP A 283 -8.01 -18.08 4.29
CA ASP A 283 -8.50 -18.55 5.59
C ASP A 283 -8.30 -17.47 6.68
N ASP A 284 -9.13 -17.54 7.72
CA ASP A 284 -9.02 -16.68 8.90
C ASP A 284 -7.86 -17.10 9.82
N PHE A 285 -7.29 -16.14 10.54
CA PHE A 285 -6.37 -16.45 11.64
C PHE A 285 -7.11 -17.15 12.79
N ASP A 286 -6.53 -18.24 13.29
CA ASP A 286 -6.98 -18.95 14.48
C ASP A 286 -5.84 -19.00 15.51
N TRP A 287 -6.12 -18.55 16.74
CA TRP A 287 -5.18 -18.59 17.85
C TRP A 287 -4.68 -19.99 18.20
N GLU A 288 -5.48 -21.02 17.90
CA GLU A 288 -5.18 -22.41 18.23
C GLU A 288 -4.49 -23.15 17.06
N GLN A 289 -4.40 -22.53 15.88
CA GLN A 289 -3.72 -23.09 14.72
C GLN A 289 -2.36 -22.42 14.49
N PRO A 290 -1.34 -23.19 14.10
CA PRO A 290 -0.09 -22.61 13.64
C PRO A 290 -0.28 -21.97 12.26
N ILE A 291 0.55 -20.98 11.96
CA ILE A 291 0.58 -20.36 10.64
C ILE A 291 1.20 -21.35 9.66
N GLU A 292 0.39 -21.84 8.72
CA GLU A 292 0.74 -22.97 7.85
C GLU A 292 1.95 -22.66 6.96
N TYR A 293 1.93 -21.52 6.27
CA TYR A 293 2.93 -21.22 5.25
C TYR A 293 4.19 -20.57 5.83
N ALA A 294 5.34 -21.12 5.40
CA ALA A 294 6.63 -20.47 5.56
C ALA A 294 6.66 -19.16 4.74
N TYR A 295 7.50 -18.22 5.18
CA TYR A 295 7.76 -17.00 4.43
C TYR A 295 9.21 -16.56 4.63
N ASN A 296 9.96 -16.44 3.53
CA ASN A 296 11.30 -15.87 3.52
C ASN A 296 11.26 -14.54 2.75
N PRO A 297 11.45 -13.41 3.42
CA PRO A 297 11.34 -12.11 2.76
C PRO A 297 12.48 -11.78 1.80
N ASP A 298 13.66 -12.41 1.95
CA ASP A 298 14.92 -11.95 1.32
C ASP A 298 15.09 -10.42 1.42
N LEU A 299 14.86 -9.85 2.61
CA LEU A 299 15.07 -8.44 2.90
C LEU A 299 16.13 -8.30 4.00
N MET A 300 16.78 -7.15 4.04
CA MET A 300 17.70 -6.78 5.12
C MET A 300 17.45 -5.34 5.55
N TYR A 301 17.71 -5.05 6.81
CA TYR A 301 17.75 -3.69 7.33
C TYR A 301 18.98 -2.94 6.83
N HIS A 302 18.98 -1.61 6.93
CA HIS A 302 20.15 -0.79 6.63
C HIS A 302 21.32 -1.07 7.59
N THR A 303 21.05 -1.67 8.75
CA THR A 303 22.06 -2.14 9.72
C THR A 303 22.85 -3.35 9.21
N GLY A 304 22.35 -4.03 8.19
CA GLY A 304 22.87 -5.31 7.68
C GLY A 304 22.23 -6.55 8.30
N ASP A 305 21.36 -6.39 9.32
CA ASP A 305 20.57 -7.49 9.87
C ASP A 305 19.52 -7.95 8.85
N TYR A 306 19.34 -9.26 8.71
CA TYR A 306 18.29 -9.81 7.85
C TYR A 306 16.94 -9.73 8.53
N PHE A 307 15.89 -9.47 7.75
CA PHE A 307 14.54 -9.79 8.20
C PHE A 307 14.47 -11.30 8.41
N PRO A 308 14.00 -11.78 9.57
CA PRO A 308 13.97 -13.20 9.85
C PRO A 308 12.99 -13.92 8.93
N ALA A 309 13.43 -15.04 8.34
CA ALA A 309 12.52 -15.97 7.68
C ALA A 309 11.68 -16.68 8.74
N ARG A 310 10.38 -16.81 8.47
CA ARG A 310 9.46 -17.59 9.31
C ARG A 310 9.26 -18.98 8.71
N PRO A 311 9.68 -20.07 9.39
CA PRO A 311 9.34 -21.42 8.97
C PRO A 311 7.82 -21.67 8.97
N ALA A 312 7.39 -22.69 8.25
CA ALA A 312 6.02 -23.18 8.35
C ALA A 312 5.70 -23.66 9.77
N GLY A 313 4.44 -23.57 10.17
CA GLY A 313 3.95 -24.14 11.42
C GLY A 313 4.27 -23.34 12.69
N GLN A 314 4.52 -22.03 12.59
CA GLN A 314 4.79 -21.18 13.75
C GLN A 314 3.50 -20.64 14.39
N SER A 315 3.42 -20.64 15.71
CA SER A 315 2.31 -20.07 16.47
C SER A 315 2.70 -18.75 17.14
N LEU A 316 1.74 -17.87 17.37
CA LEU A 316 1.96 -16.67 18.18
C LEU A 316 2.16 -17.04 19.64
N SER A 317 3.07 -16.32 20.32
CA SER A 317 3.35 -16.51 21.74
C SER A 317 3.47 -15.17 22.46
N SER A 318 3.33 -15.19 23.78
CA SER A 318 3.50 -14.02 24.64
C SER A 318 4.88 -13.39 24.47
N ILE A 319 4.94 -12.06 24.56
CA ILE A 319 6.19 -11.28 24.54
C ILE A 319 6.44 -10.66 25.92
N LYS A 320 7.63 -10.07 26.11
CA LYS A 320 8.01 -9.43 27.38
C LYS A 320 7.01 -8.38 27.89
N SER A 321 6.36 -7.64 26.99
CA SER A 321 5.48 -6.52 27.35
C SER A 321 4.05 -6.92 27.72
N TYR A 322 3.55 -8.04 27.17
CA TYR A 322 2.18 -8.51 27.38
C TYR A 322 2.00 -9.95 26.88
N THR A 323 0.95 -10.60 27.39
CA THR A 323 0.62 -11.99 27.08
C THR A 323 -0.41 -12.13 25.96
N VAL A 324 -0.49 -13.32 25.37
CA VAL A 324 -1.59 -13.67 24.45
C VAL A 324 -2.94 -13.55 25.16
N GLU A 325 -3.00 -13.92 26.43
CA GLU A 325 -4.21 -13.83 27.25
C GLU A 325 -4.69 -12.38 27.43
N ASP A 326 -3.77 -11.42 27.55
CA ASP A 326 -4.12 -9.99 27.62
C ASP A 326 -4.82 -9.52 26.33
N ILE A 327 -4.33 -9.97 25.17
CA ILE A 327 -4.93 -9.67 23.85
C ILE A 327 -6.29 -10.36 23.71
N LYS A 328 -6.38 -11.65 24.06
CA LYS A 328 -7.65 -12.40 24.06
C LYS A 328 -8.70 -11.76 24.99
N ALA A 329 -8.27 -11.17 26.12
CA ALA A 329 -9.16 -10.45 27.03
C ALA A 329 -9.68 -9.13 26.44
N ILE A 330 -8.84 -8.39 25.70
CA ILE A 330 -9.27 -7.20 24.94
C ILE A 330 -10.27 -7.61 23.86
N GLU A 331 -9.94 -8.65 23.11
CA GLU A 331 -10.78 -9.20 22.05
C GLU A 331 -12.18 -9.55 22.54
N TYR A 332 -12.26 -10.24 23.68
CA TYR A 332 -13.53 -10.58 24.31
C TYR A 332 -14.39 -9.33 24.61
N ARG A 333 -13.78 -8.24 25.08
CA ARG A 333 -14.50 -6.97 25.34
C ARG A 333 -15.01 -6.33 24.05
N ILE A 334 -14.26 -6.45 22.95
CA ILE A 334 -14.68 -5.93 21.64
C ILE A 334 -15.87 -6.74 21.14
N LYS A 335 -15.80 -8.08 21.17
CA LYS A 335 -16.90 -8.98 20.79
C LYS A 335 -18.15 -8.73 21.64
N GLU A 336 -18.00 -8.59 22.96
CA GLU A 336 -19.12 -8.28 23.86
C GLU A 336 -19.75 -6.90 23.58
N ALA A 337 -18.93 -5.89 23.25
CA ALA A 337 -19.44 -4.58 22.87
C ALA A 337 -20.25 -4.62 21.56
N ILE A 338 -19.79 -5.41 20.59
CA ILE A 338 -20.51 -5.64 19.32
C ILE A 338 -21.86 -6.31 19.58
N ASP A 339 -21.87 -7.42 20.33
CA ASP A 339 -23.08 -8.20 20.58
C ASP A 339 -24.10 -7.47 21.47
N SER A 340 -23.61 -6.67 22.42
CA SER A 340 -24.47 -5.88 23.32
C SER A 340 -25.01 -4.59 22.67
N GLY A 341 -24.42 -4.15 21.55
CA GLY A 341 -24.81 -2.94 20.83
C GLY A 341 -24.39 -1.62 21.49
N PHE A 342 -23.48 -1.66 22.46
CA PHE A 342 -22.90 -0.46 23.08
C PHE A 342 -21.44 -0.66 23.51
N VAL A 343 -20.71 0.44 23.64
CA VAL A 343 -19.33 0.48 24.17
C VAL A 343 -19.28 1.28 25.47
N TYR A 344 -18.23 1.09 26.26
CA TYR A 344 -17.99 1.84 27.51
C TYR A 344 -17.05 3.03 27.28
N GLY A 345 -17.54 4.24 27.53
CA GLY A 345 -16.71 5.45 27.57
C GLY A 345 -15.77 5.50 28.78
N LYS A 346 -14.86 6.49 28.81
CA LYS A 346 -13.87 6.66 29.90
C LYS A 346 -14.50 6.78 31.29
N ASP A 347 -15.70 7.35 31.36
CA ASP A 347 -16.46 7.56 32.61
C ASP A 347 -17.37 6.37 32.96
N GLY A 348 -17.31 5.28 32.19
CA GLY A 348 -18.15 4.09 32.37
C GLY A 348 -19.56 4.21 31.80
N ASN A 349 -19.88 5.33 31.13
CA ASN A 349 -21.15 5.50 30.42
C ASN A 349 -21.25 4.57 29.21
N LYS A 350 -22.45 4.10 28.91
CA LYS A 350 -22.73 3.29 27.72
C LYS A 350 -22.98 4.19 26.50
N ILE A 351 -22.26 3.96 25.41
CA ILE A 351 -22.41 4.67 24.14
C ILE A 351 -22.94 3.67 23.12
N SER A 352 -24.13 3.92 22.58
CA SER A 352 -24.73 3.02 21.59
C SER A 352 -23.92 3.03 20.28
N ILE A 353 -23.73 1.84 19.70
CA ILE A 353 -23.12 1.65 18.37
C ILE A 353 -24.12 1.14 17.34
N THR A 354 -25.41 1.09 17.67
CA THR A 354 -26.44 0.55 16.75
C THR A 354 -26.80 1.51 15.61
N SER A 355 -26.48 2.80 15.73
CA SER A 355 -26.53 3.74 14.61
C SER A 355 -25.31 3.51 13.72
N TYR A 356 -25.51 3.16 12.45
CA TYR A 356 -24.43 2.75 11.55
C TYR A 356 -23.26 3.75 11.48
N ILE A 357 -23.52 5.00 11.04
CA ILE A 357 -22.46 5.98 10.72
C ILE A 357 -21.60 6.27 11.96
N LYS A 358 -22.24 6.43 13.13
CA LYS A 358 -21.51 6.68 14.38
C LYS A 358 -20.91 5.41 14.97
N GLY A 359 -21.60 4.28 14.84
CA GLY A 359 -21.25 3.01 15.44
C GLY A 359 -19.99 2.40 14.83
N ILE A 360 -19.93 2.32 13.49
CA ILE A 360 -18.76 1.75 12.82
C ILE A 360 -17.51 2.59 13.02
N ASN A 361 -17.63 3.93 13.05
CA ASN A 361 -16.49 4.80 13.31
C ASN A 361 -15.95 4.62 14.74
N ILE A 362 -16.84 4.56 15.74
CA ILE A 362 -16.46 4.28 17.14
C ILE A 362 -15.79 2.91 17.25
N LEU A 363 -16.40 1.89 16.64
CA LEU A 363 -15.90 0.52 16.68
C LEU A 363 -14.55 0.40 15.96
N GLY A 364 -14.38 1.06 14.81
CA GLY A 364 -13.12 1.05 14.09
C GLY A 364 -11.99 1.71 14.87
N ASN A 365 -12.27 2.81 15.58
CA ASN A 365 -11.28 3.41 16.48
C ASN A 365 -10.88 2.49 17.63
N ILE A 366 -11.83 1.70 18.16
CA ILE A 366 -11.58 0.69 19.20
C ILE A 366 -10.74 -0.47 18.65
N ILE A 367 -11.08 -1.01 17.48
CA ILE A 367 -10.39 -2.16 16.88
C ILE A 367 -8.97 -1.78 16.48
N GLU A 368 -8.79 -0.65 15.78
CA GLU A 368 -7.47 -0.09 15.51
C GLU A 368 -6.71 0.18 16.83
N GLY A 369 -7.42 0.60 17.88
CA GLY A 369 -6.82 0.98 19.15
C GLY A 369 -6.10 2.32 19.05
N ASN A 370 -6.65 3.22 18.24
CA ASN A 370 -6.07 4.52 17.96
C ASN A 370 -6.36 5.55 19.07
N GLN A 371 -5.71 6.72 19.03
CA GLN A 371 -5.90 7.74 20.08
C GLN A 371 -7.27 8.43 20.09
N ASP A 372 -8.12 8.20 19.09
CA ASP A 372 -9.52 8.66 19.07
C ASP A 372 -10.50 7.59 19.55
N SER A 373 -10.02 6.42 19.99
CA SER A 373 -10.81 5.42 20.68
C SER A 373 -11.45 5.99 21.94
N VAL A 374 -12.73 5.67 22.12
CA VAL A 374 -13.55 6.18 23.22
C VAL A 374 -13.02 5.78 24.59
N ASN A 375 -12.27 4.68 24.71
CA ASN A 375 -11.69 4.22 25.97
C ASN A 375 -10.49 3.28 25.77
N ASN A 376 -9.34 3.84 25.40
CA ASN A 376 -8.08 3.09 25.25
C ASN A 376 -7.64 2.31 26.48
N ARG A 377 -8.02 2.74 27.70
CA ARG A 377 -7.69 1.99 28.92
C ARG A 377 -8.43 0.65 28.99
N TYR A 378 -9.68 0.63 28.52
CA TYR A 378 -10.54 -0.55 28.60
C TYR A 378 -10.38 -1.46 27.37
N TYR A 379 -10.26 -0.87 26.18
CA TYR A 379 -10.17 -1.58 24.91
C TYR A 379 -8.73 -1.78 24.38
N GLY A 380 -7.72 -1.16 24.99
CA GLY A 380 -6.32 -1.36 24.62
C GLY A 380 -5.97 -0.93 23.19
N ALA A 381 -4.74 -1.28 22.77
CA ALA A 381 -4.23 -1.03 21.42
C ALA A 381 -4.24 -2.32 20.58
N TYR A 382 -5.44 -2.91 20.41
CA TYR A 382 -5.61 -4.29 19.97
C TYR A 382 -4.83 -4.67 18.71
N THR A 383 -5.05 -3.96 17.59
CA THR A 383 -4.38 -4.29 16.32
C THR A 383 -2.87 -4.11 16.38
N SER A 384 -2.37 -3.06 17.04
CA SER A 384 -0.94 -2.82 17.24
C SER A 384 -0.29 -3.90 18.11
N MET A 385 -0.96 -4.33 19.17
CA MET A 385 -0.47 -5.41 20.04
C MET A 385 -0.39 -6.73 19.29
N LEU A 386 -1.44 -7.07 18.52
CA LEU A 386 -1.47 -8.29 17.71
C LEU A 386 -0.39 -8.28 16.63
N ARG A 387 -0.22 -7.17 15.88
CA ARG A 387 0.84 -7.04 14.87
C ARG A 387 2.24 -7.20 15.46
N ASN A 388 2.47 -6.68 16.67
CA ASN A 388 3.76 -6.83 17.31
C ASN A 388 4.07 -8.29 17.69
N LEU A 389 3.06 -9.12 18.01
CA LEU A 389 3.27 -10.56 18.19
C LEU A 389 3.74 -11.21 16.89
N PHE A 390 3.11 -10.89 15.75
CA PHE A 390 3.55 -11.36 14.44
C PHE A 390 4.96 -10.86 14.10
N ALA A 391 5.26 -9.59 14.40
CA ALA A 391 6.57 -8.98 14.16
C ALA A 391 7.70 -9.69 14.93
N LEU A 392 7.42 -10.16 16.15
CA LEU A 392 8.41 -10.78 17.03
C LEU A 392 8.29 -12.32 17.09
N ILE A 393 7.53 -12.93 16.18
CA ILE A 393 7.21 -14.37 16.22
C ILE A 393 8.45 -15.27 16.27
N MET A 394 9.58 -14.82 15.69
CA MET A 394 10.83 -15.59 15.64
C MET A 394 11.70 -15.46 16.90
N ASP A 395 11.51 -14.41 17.71
CA ASP A 395 12.23 -14.22 18.99
C ASP A 395 11.35 -13.43 19.98
N PRO A 396 10.24 -14.02 20.46
CA PRO A 396 9.25 -13.33 21.29
C PRO A 396 9.80 -12.93 22.66
N SER A 397 10.82 -13.65 23.16
CA SER A 397 11.55 -13.31 24.38
C SER A 397 12.63 -12.26 24.15
N SER A 398 12.99 -11.94 22.90
CA SER A 398 14.12 -11.06 22.55
C SER A 398 15.42 -11.49 23.22
N GLU A 399 15.65 -12.80 23.35
CA GLU A 399 16.85 -13.39 23.98
C GLU A 399 17.93 -13.74 22.97
N HIS A 400 17.56 -13.84 21.68
CA HIS A 400 18.45 -14.22 20.59
C HIS A 400 18.86 -13.03 19.72
N SER A 401 18.39 -11.82 20.06
CA SER A 401 18.65 -10.58 19.33
C SER A 401 18.27 -10.69 17.85
N VAL A 402 17.20 -11.42 17.55
CA VAL A 402 16.67 -11.52 16.17
C VAL A 402 15.96 -10.22 15.84
N ALA A 403 16.28 -9.64 14.69
CA ALA A 403 15.62 -8.45 14.19
C ALA A 403 14.11 -8.67 14.01
N PRO A 404 13.26 -7.64 14.13
CA PRO A 404 11.83 -7.76 13.87
C PRO A 404 11.54 -8.28 12.45
N GLY A 405 10.50 -9.10 12.31
CA GLY A 405 9.99 -9.59 11.03
C GLY A 405 9.28 -8.52 10.20
N VAL A 406 8.87 -8.88 8.98
CA VAL A 406 8.24 -7.93 8.03
C VAL A 406 6.89 -7.37 8.51
N MET A 407 6.23 -8.04 9.45
CA MET A 407 5.00 -7.55 10.08
C MET A 407 5.23 -6.35 11.02
N ALA A 408 6.49 -6.01 11.31
CA ALA A 408 6.87 -4.85 12.12
C ALA A 408 6.74 -3.50 11.37
N HIS A 409 6.68 -3.53 10.04
CA HIS A 409 6.75 -2.34 9.19
C HIS A 409 5.63 -2.31 8.15
N TYR A 410 5.06 -1.14 7.91
CA TYR A 410 4.01 -0.98 6.90
C TYR A 410 4.56 -1.13 5.48
N GLU A 411 5.84 -0.84 5.29
CA GLU A 411 6.58 -0.94 4.04
C GLU A 411 6.80 -2.39 3.59
N THR A 412 6.64 -3.37 4.48
CA THR A 412 6.95 -4.77 4.19
C THR A 412 5.83 -5.75 4.53
N ALA A 413 4.85 -5.35 5.35
CA ALA A 413 3.86 -6.27 5.89
C ALA A 413 3.03 -6.96 4.81
N LEU A 414 2.69 -6.27 3.70
CA LEU A 414 1.86 -6.86 2.63
C LEU A 414 2.51 -8.04 1.92
N ARG A 415 3.83 -8.21 2.06
CA ARG A 415 4.57 -9.29 1.41
C ARG A 415 4.31 -10.66 2.06
N ASP A 416 3.98 -10.69 3.36
CA ASP A 416 3.78 -11.93 4.12
C ASP A 416 2.33 -12.41 4.01
N PRO A 417 2.07 -13.67 3.65
CA PRO A 417 0.74 -14.26 3.73
C PRO A 417 0.04 -14.06 5.10
N ALA A 418 0.81 -14.02 6.19
CA ALA A 418 0.35 -13.75 7.55
C ALA A 418 -0.41 -12.43 7.70
N PHE A 419 -0.05 -11.43 6.90
CA PHE A 419 -0.76 -10.17 6.88
C PHE A 419 -2.21 -10.36 6.47
N TYR A 420 -2.48 -11.25 5.51
CA TYR A 420 -3.83 -11.48 4.99
C TYR A 420 -4.66 -12.33 5.94
N TYR A 421 -4.06 -13.32 6.63
CA TYR A 421 -4.68 -14.01 7.78
C TYR A 421 -5.09 -13.01 8.88
N TYR A 422 -4.13 -12.15 9.27
CA TYR A 422 -4.36 -11.08 10.25
C TYR A 422 -5.47 -10.13 9.80
N THR A 423 -5.47 -9.74 8.53
CA THR A 423 -6.39 -8.75 7.96
C THR A 423 -7.82 -9.32 7.91
N SER A 424 -7.97 -10.57 7.45
CA SER A 424 -9.25 -11.28 7.46
C SER A 424 -9.84 -11.33 8.87
N TYR A 425 -9.00 -11.67 9.85
CA TYR A 425 -9.39 -11.75 11.26
C TYR A 425 -9.87 -10.41 11.84
N ILE A 426 -9.13 -9.31 11.60
CA ILE A 426 -9.58 -7.99 12.09
C ILE A 426 -10.84 -7.51 11.37
N THR A 427 -11.01 -7.85 10.09
CA THR A 427 -12.25 -7.54 9.37
C THR A 427 -13.45 -8.35 9.88
N GLY A 428 -13.21 -9.52 10.49
CA GLY A 428 -14.22 -10.35 11.13
C GLY A 428 -15.00 -9.65 12.25
N PHE A 429 -14.38 -8.75 13.03
CA PHE A 429 -15.11 -7.95 14.03
C PHE A 429 -16.12 -7.00 13.37
N PHE A 430 -15.74 -6.40 12.24
CA PHE A 430 -16.65 -5.54 11.49
C PHE A 430 -17.74 -6.36 10.83
N LYS A 431 -17.42 -7.56 10.30
CA LYS A 431 -18.43 -8.49 9.79
C LYS A 431 -19.47 -8.82 10.85
N GLN A 432 -19.04 -9.20 12.06
CA GLN A 432 -19.94 -9.46 13.20
C GLN A 432 -20.84 -8.24 13.51
N TYR A 433 -20.27 -7.04 13.51
CA TYR A 433 -21.04 -5.81 13.69
C TYR A 433 -22.06 -5.59 12.56
N LYS A 434 -21.65 -5.77 11.31
CA LYS A 434 -22.47 -5.60 10.10
C LYS A 434 -23.61 -6.62 10.03
N ASP A 435 -23.40 -7.83 10.56
CA ASP A 435 -24.43 -8.87 10.64
C ASP A 435 -25.56 -8.52 11.62
N ASN A 436 -25.30 -7.64 12.59
CA ASN A 436 -26.30 -7.13 13.52
C ASN A 436 -27.08 -5.92 12.96
N LEU A 437 -26.74 -5.43 11.77
CA LEU A 437 -27.45 -4.31 11.12
C LEU A 437 -28.65 -4.82 10.32
N PRO A 438 -29.72 -4.02 10.21
CA PRO A 438 -30.79 -4.33 9.27
C PRO A 438 -30.26 -4.29 7.83
N TYR A 439 -30.81 -5.19 7.02
CA TYR A 439 -30.65 -5.14 5.56
C TYR A 439 -31.14 -3.81 5.01
N TYR A 440 -30.55 -3.38 3.89
CA TYR A 440 -31.09 -2.26 3.14
C TYR A 440 -32.51 -2.58 2.67
N ARG A 441 -33.41 -1.63 2.89
CA ARG A 441 -34.75 -1.67 2.31
C ARG A 441 -34.67 -1.28 0.84
N PRO A 442 -35.58 -1.78 -0.03
CA PRO A 442 -35.60 -1.41 -1.44
C PRO A 442 -35.60 0.11 -1.67
N GLU A 443 -36.26 0.87 -0.80
CA GLU A 443 -36.33 2.34 -0.91
C GLU A 443 -35.01 3.05 -0.59
N GLU A 444 -34.09 2.40 0.13
CA GLU A 444 -32.74 2.92 0.42
C GLU A 444 -31.77 2.70 -0.75
N LEU A 445 -32.05 1.69 -1.57
CA LEU A 445 -31.27 1.29 -2.75
C LEU A 445 -31.79 1.96 -4.03
N ASP A 446 -33.11 2.15 -4.14
CA ASP A 446 -33.77 2.69 -5.33
C ASP A 446 -33.42 4.16 -5.57
N PHE A 447 -33.25 4.50 -6.84
CA PHE A 447 -33.24 5.88 -7.30
C PHE A 447 -34.43 6.10 -8.23
N ASN A 448 -35.58 6.37 -7.62
CA ASN A 448 -36.85 6.51 -8.34
C ASN A 448 -36.75 7.44 -9.56
N GLY A 449 -37.06 6.87 -10.73
CA GLY A 449 -37.05 7.53 -12.02
C GLY A 449 -35.75 7.40 -12.79
N VAL A 450 -34.72 6.76 -12.22
CA VAL A 450 -33.42 6.51 -12.84
C VAL A 450 -33.22 5.01 -13.03
N ALA A 451 -32.79 4.61 -14.22
CA ALA A 451 -32.49 3.21 -14.51
C ALA A 451 -31.23 3.08 -15.37
N VAL A 452 -30.33 2.18 -14.99
CA VAL A 452 -29.18 1.78 -15.80
C VAL A 452 -29.65 0.73 -16.80
N LYS A 453 -29.55 1.04 -18.09
CA LYS A 453 -30.08 0.20 -19.17
C LYS A 453 -29.03 -0.76 -19.73
N ASP A 454 -27.78 -0.34 -19.75
CA ASP A 454 -26.68 -1.09 -20.34
C ASP A 454 -25.35 -0.52 -19.85
N VAL A 455 -24.36 -1.41 -19.75
CA VAL A 455 -22.96 -1.07 -19.49
C VAL A 455 -22.11 -1.74 -20.56
N ALA A 456 -21.35 -0.93 -21.29
CA ALA A 456 -20.36 -1.40 -22.25
C ALA A 456 -18.96 -1.10 -21.73
N VAL A 457 -18.08 -2.10 -21.74
CA VAL A 457 -16.71 -1.98 -21.27
C VAL A 457 -15.79 -2.30 -22.43
N SER A 458 -14.77 -1.48 -22.64
CA SER A 458 -13.70 -1.80 -23.60
C SER A 458 -12.86 -3.00 -23.11
N LYS A 459 -11.95 -3.50 -23.96
CA LYS A 459 -11.17 -4.69 -23.64
C LYS A 459 -10.27 -4.43 -22.43
N LEU A 460 -10.35 -5.29 -21.42
CA LEU A 460 -9.50 -5.26 -20.24
C LEU A 460 -8.25 -6.11 -20.50
N VAL A 461 -7.07 -5.49 -20.54
CA VAL A 461 -5.81 -6.18 -20.86
C VAL A 461 -4.75 -5.79 -19.85
N THR A 462 -4.20 -6.77 -19.14
CA THR A 462 -3.03 -6.63 -18.29
C THR A 462 -1.76 -7.05 -19.03
N TYR A 463 -0.63 -6.55 -18.56
CA TYR A 463 0.72 -6.88 -19.04
C TYR A 463 1.73 -6.57 -17.94
N PHE A 464 2.96 -7.07 -18.06
CA PHE A 464 4.06 -6.63 -17.22
C PHE A 464 4.92 -5.60 -17.96
N ASP A 465 5.37 -4.58 -17.24
CA ASP A 465 6.39 -3.64 -17.71
C ASP A 465 7.53 -3.45 -16.72
N LEU A 466 8.62 -2.89 -17.22
CA LEU A 466 9.79 -2.55 -16.43
C LEU A 466 9.57 -1.22 -15.72
N PHE A 467 9.93 -1.20 -14.44
CA PHE A 467 9.93 -0.03 -13.58
C PHE A 467 11.31 0.13 -12.95
N ASP A 468 11.84 1.34 -12.98
CA ASP A 468 13.17 1.66 -12.46
C ASP A 468 13.03 2.22 -11.03
N ILE A 469 13.76 1.64 -10.09
CA ILE A 469 13.88 2.08 -8.70
C ILE A 469 15.32 2.58 -8.50
N ASP A 470 15.51 3.85 -8.17
CA ASP A 470 16.82 4.38 -7.78
C ASP A 470 17.20 3.87 -6.38
N VAL A 471 18.23 3.01 -6.32
CA VAL A 471 18.70 2.40 -5.07
C VAL A 471 19.95 3.09 -4.51
N THR A 472 20.32 4.25 -5.05
CA THR A 472 21.53 4.99 -4.63
C THR A 472 21.51 5.35 -3.14
N ASN A 473 20.33 5.59 -2.55
CA ASN A 473 20.21 5.87 -1.11
C ASN A 473 20.57 4.67 -0.21
N ALA A 474 20.63 3.44 -0.74
CA ALA A 474 21.05 2.27 0.02
C ALA A 474 22.58 2.14 0.15
N VAL A 475 23.35 2.89 -0.64
CA VAL A 475 24.81 2.77 -0.73
C VAL A 475 25.48 3.95 -0.05
N ASP A 476 26.59 3.69 0.64
CA ASP A 476 27.38 4.72 1.30
C ASP A 476 28.34 5.44 0.34
N PHE A 477 28.43 6.76 0.50
CA PHE A 477 29.34 7.65 -0.24
C PHE A 477 30.13 8.55 0.71
N ALA A 478 31.33 8.96 0.30
CA ALA A 478 32.17 9.87 1.08
C ALA A 478 31.76 11.35 0.93
N SER A 479 31.11 11.71 -0.19
CA SER A 479 30.63 13.06 -0.46
C SER A 479 29.48 13.06 -1.48
N LEU A 480 28.77 14.19 -1.59
CA LEU A 480 27.77 14.43 -2.64
C LEU A 480 28.41 14.36 -4.04
N ASP A 481 29.60 14.96 -4.21
CA ASP A 481 30.34 14.93 -5.48
C ASP A 481 30.70 13.50 -5.94
N GLU A 482 30.98 12.60 -4.99
CA GLU A 482 31.17 11.19 -5.31
C GLU A 482 29.84 10.57 -5.74
N MET A 483 28.79 10.76 -4.93
CA MET A 483 27.47 10.18 -5.18
C MET A 483 26.89 10.55 -6.54
N GLU A 484 27.04 11.80 -6.99
CA GLU A 484 26.57 12.25 -8.31
C GLU A 484 27.20 11.50 -9.48
N GLN A 485 28.33 10.83 -9.27
CA GLN A 485 29.00 10.01 -10.28
C GLN A 485 28.36 8.63 -10.42
N TYR A 486 27.55 8.20 -9.45
CA TYR A 486 26.95 6.87 -9.41
C TYR A 486 25.50 6.86 -9.89
N GLU A 487 25.13 5.80 -10.57
CA GLU A 487 23.77 5.55 -11.05
C GLU A 487 23.43 4.08 -10.83
N TYR A 488 22.73 3.82 -9.72
CA TYR A 488 22.34 2.50 -9.28
C TYR A 488 20.82 2.34 -9.35
N VAL A 489 20.38 1.43 -10.21
CA VAL A 489 18.95 1.24 -10.50
C VAL A 489 18.59 -0.23 -10.44
N ALA A 490 17.64 -0.56 -9.57
CA ALA A 490 16.96 -1.84 -9.59
C ALA A 490 15.79 -1.77 -10.59
N LYS A 491 15.70 -2.74 -11.49
CA LYS A 491 14.68 -2.83 -12.53
C LYS A 491 13.67 -3.90 -12.14
N ALA A 492 12.49 -3.47 -11.71
CA ALA A 492 11.41 -4.35 -11.28
C ALA A 492 10.43 -4.59 -12.43
N MET A 493 10.07 -5.85 -12.66
CA MET A 493 8.88 -6.16 -13.46
C MET A 493 7.65 -5.90 -12.58
N ARG A 494 6.68 -5.14 -13.08
CA ARG A 494 5.47 -4.78 -12.33
C ARG A 494 4.23 -4.97 -13.21
N LEU A 495 3.14 -5.44 -12.60
CA LEU A 495 1.87 -5.59 -13.31
C LEU A 495 1.37 -4.20 -13.73
N ASN A 496 0.74 -4.13 -14.89
CA ASN A 496 0.09 -2.95 -15.43
C ASN A 496 -1.11 -3.35 -16.30
N HIS A 497 -1.89 -2.36 -16.73
CA HIS A 497 -3.01 -2.54 -17.63
C HIS A 497 -3.04 -1.51 -18.76
N GLN A 498 -3.65 -1.87 -19.88
CA GLN A 498 -3.97 -0.92 -20.93
C GLN A 498 -5.08 0.02 -20.44
N PRO A 499 -5.03 1.33 -20.76
CA PRO A 499 -6.15 2.21 -20.47
C PRO A 499 -7.44 1.66 -21.05
N PHE A 500 -8.50 1.66 -20.24
CA PHE A 500 -9.81 1.17 -20.65
C PHE A 500 -10.88 2.20 -20.30
N SER A 501 -12.00 2.15 -21.01
CA SER A 501 -13.20 2.93 -20.70
C SER A 501 -14.42 2.05 -20.53
N TYR A 502 -15.40 2.59 -19.80
CA TYR A 502 -16.76 2.07 -19.76
C TYR A 502 -17.77 3.16 -20.11
N LYS A 503 -18.89 2.72 -20.67
CA LYS A 503 -20.03 3.54 -21.06
C LYS A 503 -21.28 3.05 -20.35
N VAL A 504 -21.93 3.92 -19.59
CA VAL A 504 -23.15 3.62 -18.84
C VAL A 504 -24.32 4.32 -19.52
N LYS A 505 -25.29 3.55 -20.02
CA LYS A 505 -26.55 4.08 -20.55
C LYS A 505 -27.54 4.21 -19.41
N VAL A 506 -27.97 5.43 -19.11
CA VAL A 506 -28.88 5.74 -18.00
C VAL A 506 -30.11 6.43 -18.53
N ALA A 507 -31.29 5.86 -18.31
CA ALA A 507 -32.55 6.54 -18.55
C ALA A 507 -32.99 7.25 -17.27
N SER A 508 -33.34 8.54 -17.35
CA SER A 508 -33.88 9.32 -16.23
C SER A 508 -35.18 9.98 -16.63
N ASN A 509 -36.22 9.92 -15.82
CA ASN A 509 -37.47 10.64 -16.07
C ASN A 509 -37.39 12.13 -15.69
N LYS A 510 -36.32 12.55 -15.00
CA LYS A 510 -36.14 13.91 -14.47
C LYS A 510 -34.70 14.41 -14.65
N GLN A 511 -34.51 15.72 -14.61
CA GLN A 511 -33.17 16.29 -14.48
C GLN A 511 -32.73 16.21 -13.01
N THR A 512 -31.57 15.63 -12.72
CA THR A 512 -31.12 15.41 -11.34
C THR A 512 -29.60 15.22 -11.26
N SER A 513 -29.02 15.53 -10.10
CA SER A 513 -27.61 15.24 -9.79
C SER A 513 -27.50 13.83 -9.22
N ALA A 514 -26.50 13.07 -9.68
CA ALA A 514 -26.32 11.67 -9.30
C ALA A 514 -24.86 11.36 -8.99
N VAL A 515 -24.63 10.23 -8.32
CA VAL A 515 -23.32 9.62 -8.09
C VAL A 515 -23.28 8.28 -8.80
N VAL A 516 -22.26 8.06 -9.62
CA VAL A 516 -21.99 6.76 -10.23
C VAL A 516 -20.95 6.04 -9.37
N ARG A 517 -21.23 4.79 -8.99
CA ARG A 517 -20.29 3.88 -8.33
C ARG A 517 -20.01 2.69 -9.22
N VAL A 518 -18.76 2.30 -9.31
CA VAL A 518 -18.32 1.18 -10.13
C VAL A 518 -17.47 0.24 -9.31
N PHE A 519 -17.82 -1.03 -9.31
CA PHE A 519 -17.11 -2.09 -8.59
C PHE A 519 -16.68 -3.21 -9.54
N LEU A 520 -15.59 -3.88 -9.22
CA LEU A 520 -15.14 -5.12 -9.82
C LEU A 520 -15.20 -6.23 -8.78
N GLY A 521 -15.81 -7.35 -9.11
CA GLY A 521 -15.87 -8.50 -8.21
C GLY A 521 -15.88 -9.82 -8.98
N PRO A 522 -15.96 -10.95 -8.26
CA PRO A 522 -16.03 -12.28 -8.85
C PRO A 522 -17.19 -12.40 -9.84
N ASN A 523 -17.06 -13.28 -10.83
CA ASN A 523 -18.11 -13.44 -11.82
C ASN A 523 -19.35 -14.09 -11.21
N THR A 524 -20.48 -13.40 -11.33
CA THR A 524 -21.76 -13.77 -10.74
C THR A 524 -22.47 -14.93 -11.46
N ASP A 525 -21.97 -15.39 -12.61
CA ASP A 525 -22.53 -16.55 -13.32
C ASP A 525 -21.82 -17.86 -12.95
N TYR A 526 -20.59 -17.79 -12.43
CA TYR A 526 -19.75 -18.93 -12.07
C TYR A 526 -19.74 -19.25 -10.57
N ILE A 527 -20.75 -18.79 -9.83
CA ILE A 527 -20.79 -18.88 -8.36
C ILE A 527 -20.81 -20.34 -7.86
N PHE A 528 -21.34 -21.26 -8.67
CA PHE A 528 -21.39 -22.70 -8.37
C PHE A 528 -20.15 -23.49 -8.84
N SER A 529 -19.12 -22.81 -9.36
CA SER A 529 -17.93 -23.49 -9.86
C SER A 529 -16.81 -23.46 -8.82
N ASN A 530 -16.05 -24.55 -8.71
CA ASN A 530 -14.81 -24.62 -7.93
C ASN A 530 -13.73 -23.63 -8.43
N PHE A 531 -14.02 -22.85 -9.48
CA PHE A 531 -13.16 -21.79 -9.99
C PHE A 531 -12.82 -20.74 -8.91
N TYR A 532 -13.70 -20.54 -7.92
CA TYR A 532 -13.50 -19.59 -6.82
C TYR A 532 -13.28 -20.24 -5.44
N GLY A 533 -12.96 -21.55 -5.37
CA GLY A 533 -12.57 -22.24 -4.13
C GLY A 533 -13.48 -23.42 -3.72
N ASP A 534 -12.96 -24.28 -2.83
CA ASP A 534 -13.59 -25.54 -2.40
C ASP A 534 -14.91 -25.34 -1.62
N GLN A 535 -15.10 -24.16 -1.01
CA GLN A 535 -16.33 -23.76 -0.30
C GLN A 535 -17.55 -23.61 -1.23
N ALA A 536 -17.35 -23.57 -2.56
CA ALA A 536 -18.45 -23.61 -3.52
C ALA A 536 -19.19 -24.97 -3.54
N SER A 537 -18.53 -26.04 -3.07
CA SER A 537 -19.04 -27.41 -3.13
C SER A 537 -20.02 -27.78 -2.01
N ASP A 538 -20.03 -27.04 -0.89
CA ASP A 538 -20.95 -27.28 0.23
C ASP A 538 -22.32 -26.59 0.08
N VAL A 539 -22.51 -25.78 -0.98
CA VAL A 539 -23.79 -25.16 -1.32
C VAL A 539 -24.63 -26.12 -2.18
N TYR A 540 -25.05 -27.23 -1.58
CA TYR A 540 -25.92 -28.24 -2.22
C TYR A 540 -27.40 -27.79 -2.37
N TYR A 541 -27.74 -26.53 -2.12
CA TYR A 541 -29.12 -26.03 -2.22
C TYR A 541 -29.21 -24.76 -3.07
N GLY A 542 -29.67 -24.94 -4.31
CA GLY A 542 -29.85 -23.88 -5.30
C GLY A 542 -30.76 -22.74 -4.83
N HIS A 543 -30.14 -21.65 -4.37
CA HIS A 543 -30.81 -20.39 -4.09
C HIS A 543 -29.96 -19.24 -4.64
N HIS A 544 -30.47 -18.54 -5.66
CA HIS A 544 -29.87 -17.36 -6.33
C HIS A 544 -29.58 -16.16 -5.40
N THR A 545 -29.66 -16.34 -4.07
CA THR A 545 -29.61 -15.30 -3.03
C THR A 545 -28.51 -15.56 -2.00
N ALA A 546 -28.13 -16.82 -1.75
CA ALA A 546 -27.02 -17.18 -0.86
C ALA A 546 -25.64 -16.80 -1.46
N ASP A 547 -25.63 -16.54 -2.77
CA ASP A 547 -24.45 -16.44 -3.59
C ASP A 547 -23.86 -15.02 -3.67
N LEU A 548 -24.69 -14.00 -3.89
CA LEU A 548 -24.22 -12.60 -3.92
C LEU A 548 -23.82 -12.12 -2.52
N GLU A 549 -24.51 -12.58 -1.47
CA GLU A 549 -24.12 -12.24 -0.10
C GLU A 549 -22.71 -12.75 0.22
N ARG A 550 -22.41 -14.00 -0.13
CA ARG A 550 -21.05 -14.54 0.05
C ARG A 550 -20.01 -13.73 -0.71
N LEU A 551 -20.34 -13.34 -1.95
CA LEU A 551 -19.40 -12.66 -2.83
C LEU A 551 -19.25 -11.15 -2.57
N ARG A 552 -20.14 -10.50 -1.80
CA ARG A 552 -20.12 -9.04 -1.63
C ARG A 552 -18.80 -8.51 -1.08
N GLU A 553 -18.14 -9.29 -0.22
CA GLU A 553 -16.87 -8.91 0.44
C GLU A 553 -15.67 -8.93 -0.52
N TYR A 554 -15.86 -9.46 -1.73
CA TYR A 554 -14.85 -9.52 -2.79
C TYR A 554 -15.01 -8.42 -3.84
N PHE A 555 -16.03 -7.56 -3.72
CA PHE A 555 -16.18 -6.41 -4.61
C PHE A 555 -15.26 -5.26 -4.19
N VAL A 556 -14.43 -4.84 -5.16
CA VAL A 556 -13.55 -3.70 -5.08
C VAL A 556 -14.22 -2.50 -5.75
N GLU A 557 -14.31 -1.36 -5.07
CA GLU A 557 -14.77 -0.09 -5.63
C GLU A 557 -13.67 0.53 -6.49
N LEU A 558 -13.86 0.53 -7.82
CA LEU A 558 -12.89 1.09 -8.77
C LEU A 558 -12.99 2.61 -8.89
N ASP A 559 -14.21 3.14 -8.92
CA ASP A 559 -14.44 4.58 -9.09
C ASP A 559 -15.79 5.02 -8.51
N ARG A 560 -15.82 6.29 -8.09
CA ARG A 560 -17.00 6.98 -7.59
C ARG A 560 -16.92 8.46 -7.95
N PHE A 561 -17.92 8.96 -8.68
CA PHE A 561 -17.89 10.34 -9.18
C PHE A 561 -19.30 10.92 -9.43
N PRO A 562 -19.45 12.26 -9.35
CA PRO A 562 -20.72 12.93 -9.60
C PRO A 562 -21.00 13.11 -11.09
N VAL A 563 -22.29 13.08 -11.46
CA VAL A 563 -22.79 13.35 -12.82
C VAL A 563 -24.11 14.13 -12.78
N GLN A 564 -24.34 14.94 -13.81
CA GLN A 564 -25.64 15.59 -14.03
C GLN A 564 -26.45 14.81 -15.07
N LEU A 565 -27.59 14.26 -14.66
CA LEU A 565 -28.52 13.54 -15.53
C LEU A 565 -29.57 14.50 -16.09
N LYS A 566 -29.82 14.40 -17.40
CA LYS A 566 -30.95 15.04 -18.09
C LYS A 566 -32.15 14.10 -18.11
N SER A 567 -33.36 14.63 -18.26
CA SER A 567 -34.54 13.81 -18.56
C SER A 567 -34.38 13.15 -19.95
N GLY A 568 -34.77 11.88 -20.06
CA GLY A 568 -34.52 11.01 -21.21
C GLY A 568 -33.28 10.13 -21.04
N ASP A 569 -32.67 9.77 -22.16
CA ASP A 569 -31.49 8.92 -22.20
C ASP A 569 -30.19 9.73 -22.00
N ASN A 570 -29.29 9.19 -21.19
CA ASN A 570 -27.98 9.73 -20.89
C ASN A 570 -26.92 8.68 -21.23
N LEU A 571 -25.79 9.12 -21.77
CA LEU A 571 -24.61 8.30 -21.99
C LEU A 571 -23.46 8.89 -21.17
N ILE A 572 -23.03 8.15 -20.16
CA ILE A 572 -21.89 8.53 -19.31
C ILE A 572 -20.69 7.73 -19.81
N GLU A 573 -19.60 8.41 -20.14
CA GLU A 573 -18.34 7.78 -20.55
C GLU A 573 -17.26 8.11 -19.52
N ARG A 574 -16.50 7.10 -19.12
CA ARG A 574 -15.43 7.25 -18.12
C ARG A 574 -14.22 6.42 -18.53
N GLU A 575 -13.05 7.03 -18.46
CA GLU A 575 -11.76 6.38 -18.71
C GLU A 575 -11.10 5.99 -17.38
N SER A 576 -10.35 4.88 -17.37
CA SER A 576 -9.64 4.38 -16.18
C SER A 576 -8.69 5.42 -15.59
N ARG A 577 -8.07 6.24 -16.45
CA ARG A 577 -7.15 7.33 -16.08
C ARG A 577 -7.83 8.49 -15.33
N GLN A 578 -9.16 8.48 -15.25
CA GLN A 578 -9.94 9.49 -14.54
C GLN A 578 -10.40 9.01 -13.17
N PHE A 579 -10.10 7.76 -12.78
CA PHE A 579 -10.52 7.19 -11.51
C PHE A 579 -10.01 8.03 -10.35
N THR A 580 -10.89 8.24 -9.38
CA THR A 580 -10.60 9.08 -8.22
C THR A 580 -9.79 8.33 -7.16
N ALA A 581 -10.00 7.01 -7.05
CA ALA A 581 -9.40 6.15 -6.03
C ALA A 581 -7.92 5.82 -6.26
N THR A 582 -7.36 6.17 -7.43
CA THR A 582 -6.10 5.60 -7.92
C THR A 582 -5.05 6.65 -8.18
N VAL A 583 -3.79 6.32 -7.93
CA VAL A 583 -2.62 7.18 -8.22
C VAL A 583 -1.68 6.49 -9.21
N GLY A 584 -1.11 7.28 -10.12
CA GLY A 584 -0.04 6.81 -11.00
C GLY A 584 1.28 6.63 -10.27
N ASP A 585 2.30 6.15 -10.98
CA ASP A 585 3.63 5.99 -10.40
C ASP A 585 4.22 7.33 -9.96
N SER A 586 4.97 7.29 -8.85
CA SER A 586 5.61 8.46 -8.28
C SER A 586 6.76 8.97 -9.16
N ALA A 587 6.94 10.29 -9.20
CA ALA A 587 8.18 10.86 -9.72
C ALA A 587 9.38 10.41 -8.86
N SER A 588 10.48 10.04 -9.50
CA SER A 588 11.68 9.62 -8.77
C SER A 588 12.26 10.77 -7.93
N PHE A 589 12.88 10.42 -6.80
CA PHE A 589 13.61 11.30 -5.90
C PHE A 589 14.53 12.23 -6.68
N LYS A 590 15.33 11.68 -7.60
CA LYS A 590 16.26 12.44 -8.45
C LYS A 590 15.53 13.50 -9.29
N SER A 591 14.36 13.15 -9.83
CA SER A 591 13.53 14.06 -10.63
C SER A 591 12.88 15.15 -9.78
N LEU A 592 12.41 14.79 -8.58
CA LEU A 592 11.88 15.74 -7.59
C LEU A 592 12.95 16.75 -7.16
N LEU A 593 14.15 16.28 -6.84
CA LEU A 593 15.25 17.12 -6.36
C LEU A 593 15.72 18.08 -7.45
N LYS A 594 15.97 17.58 -8.66
CA LYS A 594 16.37 18.41 -9.80
C LYS A 594 15.33 19.47 -10.14
N SER A 595 14.04 19.13 -10.05
CA SER A 595 12.96 20.10 -10.23
C SER A 595 13.04 21.20 -9.18
N ALA A 596 13.15 20.83 -7.90
CA ALA A 596 13.20 21.77 -6.78
C ALA A 596 14.41 22.72 -6.87
N GLU A 597 15.59 22.19 -7.22
CA GLU A 597 16.81 22.98 -7.44
C GLU A 597 16.71 23.99 -8.59
N SER A 598 15.91 23.66 -9.60
CA SER A 598 15.60 24.57 -10.71
C SER A 598 14.51 25.59 -10.37
N GLY A 599 13.97 25.58 -9.15
CA GLY A 599 12.89 26.46 -8.70
C GLY A 599 11.49 26.01 -9.16
N HIS A 600 11.33 24.74 -9.54
CA HIS A 600 10.06 24.16 -9.98
C HIS A 600 9.58 23.08 -9.01
N VAL A 601 8.27 22.92 -8.88
CA VAL A 601 7.65 21.86 -8.09
C VAL A 601 6.64 21.13 -8.96
N TYR A 602 6.54 19.84 -8.74
CA TYR A 602 5.48 19.03 -9.31
C TYR A 602 4.13 19.45 -8.69
N SER A 603 3.21 20.00 -9.49
CA SER A 603 1.90 20.44 -8.99
C SER A 603 0.79 19.48 -9.40
N SER A 604 -0.13 19.12 -8.48
CA SER A 604 -1.42 18.46 -8.78
C SER A 604 -2.57 19.24 -8.19
N ASN A 605 -3.77 18.87 -8.63
CA ASN A 605 -5.01 19.10 -7.88
C ASN A 605 -5.45 17.89 -7.00
N VAL A 606 -4.69 16.77 -7.00
CA VAL A 606 -4.96 15.53 -6.23
C VAL A 606 -3.73 15.13 -5.43
N ASP A 607 -3.89 14.81 -4.14
CA ASP A 607 -2.79 14.35 -3.27
C ASP A 607 -2.11 13.10 -3.86
N TYR A 608 -0.86 13.26 -4.30
CA TYR A 608 -0.15 12.28 -5.14
C TYR A 608 0.28 10.98 -4.43
N HIS A 609 0.34 10.99 -3.10
CA HIS A 609 1.01 9.91 -2.36
C HIS A 609 0.05 8.86 -1.80
N CYS A 610 -1.26 9.15 -1.76
CA CYS A 610 -2.20 8.40 -0.94
C CYS A 610 -3.40 7.93 -1.77
N GLY A 611 -3.21 6.88 -2.57
CA GLY A 611 -4.26 6.21 -3.33
C GLY A 611 -3.78 4.85 -3.85
N PHE A 612 -4.71 4.00 -4.27
CA PHE A 612 -4.35 2.67 -4.75
C PHE A 612 -3.55 2.77 -6.06
N PRO A 613 -2.48 1.97 -6.27
CA PRO A 613 -1.69 2.06 -7.50
C PRO A 613 -2.54 1.75 -8.74
N ASP A 614 -2.69 2.71 -9.65
CA ASP A 614 -3.50 2.61 -10.87
C ASP A 614 -3.15 1.35 -11.69
N ARG A 615 -1.86 1.06 -11.83
CA ARG A 615 -1.36 -0.12 -12.54
C ARG A 615 -1.88 -1.47 -11.99
N LEU A 616 -2.32 -1.53 -10.73
CA LEU A 616 -2.82 -2.72 -10.04
C LEU A 616 -4.36 -2.79 -9.97
N VAL A 617 -5.09 -1.83 -10.56
CA VAL A 617 -6.56 -1.76 -10.50
C VAL A 617 -7.23 -3.02 -11.03
N LEU A 618 -6.60 -3.68 -12.01
CA LEU A 618 -7.06 -4.96 -12.53
C LEU A 618 -6.21 -6.11 -11.99
N PRO A 619 -6.82 -7.21 -11.53
CA PRO A 619 -6.08 -8.44 -11.26
C PRO A 619 -5.46 -8.98 -12.55
N ILE A 620 -4.42 -9.82 -12.42
CA ILE A 620 -3.77 -10.41 -13.59
C ILE A 620 -4.78 -11.19 -14.42
N GLY A 621 -4.73 -11.03 -15.75
CA GLY A 621 -5.57 -11.77 -16.66
C GLY A 621 -4.97 -13.12 -17.10
N HIS A 622 -5.65 -13.79 -18.02
CA HIS A 622 -5.14 -14.95 -18.76
C HIS A 622 -5.34 -14.73 -20.26
N LYS A 623 -4.63 -15.48 -21.12
CA LYS A 623 -4.85 -15.40 -22.58
C LYS A 623 -6.30 -15.67 -22.99
N ALA A 624 -6.96 -16.59 -22.28
CA ALA A 624 -8.36 -16.94 -22.49
C ALA A 624 -9.33 -15.89 -21.91
N GLY A 625 -8.84 -14.99 -21.05
CA GLY A 625 -9.65 -14.07 -20.27
C GLY A 625 -10.10 -14.69 -18.94
N VAL A 626 -9.91 -13.97 -17.84
CA VAL A 626 -10.42 -14.35 -16.51
C VAL A 626 -11.79 -13.72 -16.31
N PRO A 627 -12.84 -14.50 -16.01
CA PRO A 627 -14.18 -13.96 -15.84
C PRO A 627 -14.29 -13.17 -14.54
N TYR A 628 -14.86 -11.98 -14.63
CA TYR A 628 -15.24 -11.12 -13.51
C TYR A 628 -16.59 -10.44 -13.80
N THR A 629 -17.11 -9.69 -12.83
CA THR A 629 -18.30 -8.85 -13.00
C THR A 629 -17.98 -7.41 -12.63
N LEU A 630 -18.29 -6.49 -13.55
CA LEU A 630 -18.32 -5.05 -13.29
C LEU A 630 -19.73 -4.66 -12.83
N PHE A 631 -19.88 -4.21 -11.60
CA PHE A 631 -21.13 -3.71 -11.05
C PHE A 631 -21.17 -2.19 -11.13
N VAL A 632 -22.29 -1.63 -11.61
CA VAL A 632 -22.51 -0.19 -11.69
C VAL A 632 -23.79 0.16 -10.94
N MET A 633 -23.73 1.18 -10.09
CA MET A 633 -24.90 1.73 -9.41
C MET A 633 -24.93 3.26 -9.56
N VAL A 634 -26.12 3.80 -9.83
CA VAL A 634 -26.37 5.24 -9.88
C VAL A 634 -27.26 5.63 -8.70
N THR A 635 -26.80 6.54 -7.85
CA THR A 635 -27.56 7.01 -6.67
C THR A 635 -27.78 8.53 -6.72
N PRO A 636 -28.70 9.07 -5.92
CA PRO A 636 -28.81 10.52 -5.75
C PRO A 636 -27.50 11.13 -5.23
N TYR A 637 -27.17 12.33 -5.70
CA TYR A 637 -26.12 13.16 -5.09
C TYR A 637 -26.72 13.93 -3.92
N GLU A 638 -26.23 13.67 -2.70
CA GLU A 638 -26.78 14.17 -1.44
C GLU A 638 -25.66 14.68 -0.52
N ALA A 639 -24.69 15.42 -1.08
CA ALA A 639 -23.55 15.90 -0.32
C ALA A 639 -24.00 16.69 0.92
N SER A 640 -23.59 16.20 2.09
CA SER A 640 -23.70 16.93 3.34
C SER A 640 -22.33 17.47 3.75
N PRO A 641 -22.21 18.79 3.98
CA PRO A 641 -21.00 19.37 4.57
C PRO A 641 -20.68 18.82 5.97
N GLU A 642 -21.63 18.15 6.64
CA GLU A 642 -21.50 17.76 8.05
C GLU A 642 -20.99 16.32 8.28
N VAL A 643 -21.02 15.44 7.26
CA VAL A 643 -20.72 14.01 7.42
C VAL A 643 -19.43 13.60 6.68
N HIS A 644 -19.12 14.28 5.56
CA HIS A 644 -18.02 13.94 4.67
C HIS A 644 -17.19 15.16 4.25
N ALA A 645 -17.02 16.15 5.15
CA ALA A 645 -16.22 17.34 4.84
C ALA A 645 -14.78 16.97 4.47
N ASN A 646 -14.33 17.39 3.28
CA ASN A 646 -12.94 17.41 2.81
C ASN A 646 -12.04 16.33 3.45
N THR A 647 -12.16 15.09 2.99
CA THR A 647 -11.19 14.02 3.31
C THR A 647 -9.87 14.27 2.56
N LEU A 648 -9.17 15.35 2.90
CA LEU A 648 -7.80 15.62 2.43
C LEU A 648 -6.81 14.53 2.92
N TYR A 649 -7.18 13.69 3.88
CA TYR A 649 -6.25 12.79 4.58
C TYR A 649 -6.54 11.29 4.42
N SER A 650 -7.40 10.89 3.46
CA SER A 650 -7.78 9.49 3.28
C SER A 650 -7.09 8.85 2.07
N CYS A 651 -6.22 7.86 2.32
CA CYS A 651 -5.57 7.05 1.28
C CYS A 651 -6.53 6.22 0.43
N ASN A 652 -7.82 6.23 0.74
CA ASN A 652 -8.82 5.51 -0.05
C ASN A 652 -9.06 6.20 -1.42
N GLY A 653 -8.59 7.44 -1.62
CA GLY A 653 -8.66 8.23 -2.86
C GLY A 653 -10.07 8.59 -3.33
N LEU A 654 -11.09 7.92 -2.82
CA LEU A 654 -12.47 8.09 -3.23
C LEU A 654 -13.03 9.42 -2.76
N MET A 655 -13.84 10.03 -3.62
CA MET A 655 -14.64 11.18 -3.25
C MET A 655 -15.71 10.77 -2.22
N THR A 656 -15.44 11.06 -0.95
CA THR A 656 -16.36 10.77 0.16
C THR A 656 -17.44 11.83 0.31
N ALA A 657 -17.16 13.08 -0.06
CA ALA A 657 -18.05 14.24 0.05
C ALA A 657 -19.21 14.31 -0.97
N LEU A 658 -19.71 13.16 -1.44
CA LEU A 658 -20.73 13.10 -2.51
C LEU A 658 -22.15 12.81 -1.99
N ASP A 659 -22.26 11.99 -0.95
CA ASP A 659 -23.49 11.67 -0.24
C ASP A 659 -23.17 11.11 1.15
N ASN A 660 -24.20 10.79 1.94
CA ASN A 660 -24.05 10.29 3.32
C ASN A 660 -24.02 8.76 3.42
N ARG A 661 -23.68 8.06 2.33
CA ARG A 661 -23.72 6.60 2.31
C ARG A 661 -22.43 6.02 2.90
N PRO A 662 -22.53 4.83 3.51
CA PRO A 662 -21.38 4.10 4.01
C PRO A 662 -20.28 3.89 2.97
N LEU A 663 -19.03 3.81 3.41
CA LEU A 663 -17.96 3.34 2.53
C LEU A 663 -18.23 1.88 2.14
N GLY A 664 -18.12 1.59 0.84
CA GLY A 664 -18.44 0.27 0.27
C GLY A 664 -19.93 0.05 -0.06
N PHE A 665 -20.80 1.04 0.12
CA PHE A 665 -22.20 0.94 -0.28
C PHE A 665 -22.34 0.57 -1.78
N PRO A 666 -23.17 -0.43 -2.16
CA PRO A 666 -24.15 -1.13 -1.35
C PRO A 666 -23.69 -2.50 -0.79
N PHE A 667 -22.41 -2.85 -0.91
CA PHE A 667 -21.83 -4.13 -0.47
C PHE A 667 -21.27 -4.08 0.96
N ASP A 668 -21.40 -2.94 1.64
CA ASP A 668 -20.84 -2.71 2.97
C ASP A 668 -21.46 -3.59 4.06
N ARG A 669 -22.67 -4.14 3.85
CA ARG A 669 -23.39 -4.97 4.82
C ARG A 669 -24.16 -6.10 4.13
N LYS A 670 -24.70 -6.99 4.96
CA LYS A 670 -25.41 -8.19 4.53
C LYS A 670 -26.57 -7.91 3.58
N ILE A 671 -26.71 -8.77 2.58
CA ILE A 671 -27.79 -8.76 1.59
C ILE A 671 -28.80 -9.86 1.93
N ASP A 672 -30.09 -9.52 2.04
CA ASP A 672 -31.18 -10.47 2.32
C ASP A 672 -31.39 -11.44 1.15
N ASN A 673 -31.77 -10.89 0.01
CA ASN A 673 -31.91 -11.62 -1.24
C ASN A 673 -31.77 -10.69 -2.43
N PHE A 674 -31.44 -11.28 -3.58
CA PHE A 674 -31.20 -10.56 -4.81
C PHE A 674 -32.41 -9.73 -5.26
N ASP A 675 -33.64 -10.26 -5.15
CA ASP A 675 -34.85 -9.56 -5.61
C ASP A 675 -35.14 -8.26 -4.83
N ARG A 676 -34.78 -8.22 -3.54
CA ARG A 676 -34.89 -7.01 -2.70
C ARG A 676 -33.71 -6.06 -2.84
N PHE A 677 -32.55 -6.61 -3.18
CA PHE A 677 -31.32 -5.85 -3.36
C PHE A 677 -31.29 -5.14 -4.72
N TYR A 678 -31.67 -5.86 -5.77
CA TYR A 678 -31.56 -5.38 -7.13
C TYR A 678 -32.60 -4.29 -7.41
N SER A 679 -32.12 -3.17 -7.93
CA SER A 679 -32.95 -2.02 -8.26
C SER A 679 -32.63 -1.54 -9.69
N PRO A 680 -33.57 -0.88 -10.42
CA PRO A 680 -33.35 -0.46 -11.80
C PRO A 680 -32.12 0.43 -12.03
N ASN A 681 -31.65 1.13 -10.99
CA ASN A 681 -30.44 1.95 -10.98
C ASN A 681 -29.14 1.17 -10.76
N MET A 682 -29.19 -0.17 -10.78
CA MET A 682 -28.04 -1.08 -10.71
C MET A 682 -27.87 -1.86 -12.02
N TYR A 683 -26.65 -2.32 -12.31
CA TYR A 683 -26.35 -3.18 -13.45
C TYR A 683 -25.12 -4.05 -13.18
N PHE A 684 -25.23 -5.36 -13.44
CA PHE A 684 -24.11 -6.31 -13.39
C PHE A 684 -23.67 -6.65 -14.82
N LYS A 685 -22.41 -6.37 -15.15
CA LYS A 685 -21.83 -6.63 -16.46
C LYS A 685 -20.70 -7.65 -16.35
N ASN A 686 -20.90 -8.82 -16.95
CA ASN A 686 -19.80 -9.78 -17.11
C ASN A 686 -18.70 -9.19 -17.98
N VAL A 687 -17.47 -9.32 -17.52
CA VAL A 687 -16.24 -8.89 -18.21
C VAL A 687 -15.20 -10.01 -18.14
N ALA A 688 -14.22 -9.94 -19.03
CA ALA A 688 -13.08 -10.84 -19.02
C ALA A 688 -11.78 -10.02 -19.05
N ILE A 689 -10.85 -10.36 -18.16
CA ILE A 689 -9.54 -9.71 -18.07
C ILE A 689 -8.51 -10.58 -18.78
N PHE A 690 -7.95 -10.06 -19.86
CA PHE A 690 -6.93 -10.73 -20.65
C PHE A 690 -5.53 -10.37 -20.15
N HIS A 691 -4.56 -11.24 -20.38
CA HIS A 691 -3.15 -10.93 -20.17
C HIS A 691 -2.37 -11.08 -21.46
N LYS A 692 -1.50 -10.09 -21.74
CA LYS A 692 -0.56 -10.14 -22.83
C LYS A 692 0.79 -10.59 -22.29
N ASP A 693 1.22 -11.78 -22.73
CA ASP A 693 2.55 -12.29 -22.39
C ASP A 693 3.64 -11.33 -22.87
N PHE A 694 4.70 -11.25 -22.08
CA PHE A 694 5.90 -10.49 -22.39
C PHE A 694 6.60 -10.95 -23.70
N SER A 695 6.31 -12.17 -24.17
CA SER A 695 6.93 -12.80 -25.35
C SER A 695 6.56 -12.19 -26.70
N ASP A 696 5.49 -11.38 -26.79
CA ASP A 696 5.13 -10.65 -28.02
C ASP A 696 6.06 -9.46 -28.33
N ALA A 697 7.03 -9.17 -27.45
CA ALA A 697 8.11 -8.20 -27.66
C ALA A 697 9.46 -8.92 -27.84
N HIS A 698 9.65 -9.56 -29.00
CA HIS A 698 10.87 -10.32 -29.36
C HIS A 698 12.21 -9.58 -29.16
N ALA A 699 12.22 -8.26 -29.00
CA ALA A 699 13.43 -7.45 -28.80
C ALA A 699 14.02 -7.52 -27.37
N TYR A 700 13.23 -7.89 -26.34
CA TYR A 700 13.66 -7.75 -24.94
C TYR A 700 14.17 -9.03 -24.28
N ASN A 701 13.78 -10.23 -24.76
CA ASN A 701 14.34 -11.49 -24.26
C ASN A 701 15.86 -11.59 -24.44
N GLN A 702 16.44 -10.89 -25.43
CA GLN A 702 17.89 -10.79 -25.59
C GLN A 702 18.56 -9.87 -24.56
N ILE A 703 17.82 -8.95 -23.93
CA ILE A 703 18.32 -8.08 -22.86
C ILE A 703 18.20 -8.78 -21.51
N VAL A 704 17.09 -9.50 -21.27
CA VAL A 704 16.81 -10.25 -20.03
C VAL A 704 17.75 -11.46 -19.85
N PHE A 705 18.17 -12.11 -20.95
CA PHE A 705 19.14 -13.22 -20.90
C PHE A 705 20.59 -12.83 -21.17
N ASN A 706 20.86 -11.56 -21.50
CA ASN A 706 22.22 -11.04 -21.40
C ASN A 706 22.50 -10.68 -19.93
N LYS A 707 22.85 -11.71 -19.15
CA LYS A 707 23.98 -11.56 -18.23
C LYS A 707 25.07 -10.80 -18.98
N ASN A 708 25.70 -9.82 -18.31
CA ASN A 708 26.78 -8.97 -18.82
C ASN A 708 26.33 -7.68 -19.51
N VAL A 709 25.89 -6.69 -18.72
CA VAL A 709 26.09 -5.29 -19.13
C VAL A 709 27.51 -4.81 -18.79
N ASN A 710 28.26 -5.46 -17.89
CA ASN A 710 29.59 -4.98 -17.46
C ASN A 710 30.70 -6.04 -17.29
N ASN A 711 30.55 -7.29 -17.75
CA ASN A 711 31.54 -8.39 -17.50
C ASN A 711 31.86 -8.64 -16.00
N PHE A 712 31.03 -8.16 -15.09
CA PHE A 712 31.31 -8.16 -13.66
C PHE A 712 31.24 -9.57 -13.04
N ASP A 713 30.39 -10.45 -13.58
CA ASP A 713 30.27 -11.85 -13.18
C ASP A 713 31.56 -12.66 -13.38
N HIS A 714 32.48 -12.24 -14.27
CA HIS A 714 33.76 -12.93 -14.45
C HIS A 714 34.69 -12.80 -13.25
N VAL A 715 34.48 -11.81 -12.37
CA VAL A 715 35.29 -11.61 -11.15
C VAL A 715 34.87 -12.57 -10.04
N PHE A 716 33.60 -12.99 -10.01
CA PHE A 716 33.03 -13.87 -8.96
C PHE A 716 33.02 -15.37 -9.33
N GLN A 717 33.41 -15.74 -10.56
CA GLN A 717 33.48 -17.14 -11.02
C GLN A 717 34.72 -17.93 -10.55
N THR A 718 35.24 -17.69 -9.35
CA THR A 718 36.25 -18.56 -8.73
C THR A 718 35.76 -19.36 -7.52
N GLY A 719 34.48 -19.22 -7.14
CA GLY A 719 33.81 -20.12 -6.19
C GLY A 719 33.37 -21.43 -6.86
N HIS A 720 33.58 -22.56 -6.19
CA HIS A 720 33.18 -23.88 -6.68
C HIS A 720 31.74 -23.88 -7.20
N LYS A 721 31.57 -24.29 -8.46
CA LYS A 721 30.26 -24.57 -9.06
C LYS A 721 29.53 -25.62 -8.22
N PHE A 722 28.61 -25.19 -7.36
CA PHE A 722 27.55 -26.07 -6.89
C PHE A 722 26.66 -26.38 -8.10
N THR A 723 26.81 -27.56 -8.67
CA THR A 723 25.81 -28.15 -9.57
C THR A 723 24.61 -28.54 -8.71
N PRO A 724 23.40 -27.99 -8.95
CA PRO A 724 22.19 -28.55 -8.37
C PRO A 724 22.01 -29.95 -8.94
N SER A 725 22.12 -30.97 -8.09
CA SER A 725 21.82 -32.35 -8.43
C SER A 725 20.36 -32.45 -8.82
N HIS A 726 20.06 -32.41 -10.12
CA HIS A 726 18.82 -32.94 -10.65
C HIS A 726 18.87 -34.45 -10.50
N LYS A 727 18.27 -34.98 -9.43
CA LYS A 727 17.81 -36.36 -9.32
C LYS A 727 16.83 -36.45 -8.15
N LEU A 728 15.58 -36.74 -8.51
CA LEU A 728 14.52 -37.47 -7.81
C LEU A 728 13.17 -36.80 -8.07
N ILE A 729 12.69 -36.98 -9.29
CA ILE A 729 11.26 -37.21 -9.53
C ILE A 729 11.26 -38.56 -10.26
N ASP A 730 10.79 -39.60 -9.57
CA ASP A 730 10.52 -40.89 -10.21
C ASP A 730 9.37 -40.67 -11.21
N GLU A 731 9.72 -40.71 -12.48
CA GLU A 731 8.80 -40.95 -13.59
C GLU A 731 8.35 -42.41 -13.52
N ASP A 732 7.35 -42.72 -12.70
CA ASP A 732 6.61 -44.00 -12.76
C ASP A 732 5.29 -43.93 -11.96
N ILE A 733 4.43 -42.96 -12.26
CA ILE A 733 3.00 -43.00 -11.87
C ILE A 733 2.14 -42.43 -13.01
N TYR A 734 2.14 -43.10 -14.17
CA TYR A 734 1.07 -43.01 -15.17
C TYR A 734 1.18 -44.21 -16.11
N GLN A 735 0.89 -45.41 -15.62
CA GLN A 735 0.49 -46.56 -16.45
C GLN A 735 0.03 -47.72 -15.56
N GLN A 736 -1.27 -47.97 -15.56
CA GLN A 736 -2.00 -49.23 -15.27
C GLN A 736 -3.23 -48.96 -14.41
N ASP A 737 -4.36 -48.70 -15.09
CA ASP A 737 -5.68 -49.11 -14.63
C ASP A 737 -6.59 -49.20 -15.87
N ASP A 738 -6.33 -50.24 -16.67
CA ASP A 738 -7.29 -50.83 -17.59
C ASP A 738 -7.06 -52.35 -17.50
N GLU A 739 -8.16 -53.11 -17.38
CA GLU A 739 -8.27 -54.58 -17.25
C GLU A 739 -8.41 -55.18 -15.85
N VAL A 740 -9.59 -54.99 -15.24
CA VAL A 740 -10.23 -56.07 -14.45
C VAL A 740 -11.72 -56.18 -14.83
N HIS A 741 -11.98 -56.81 -15.97
CA HIS A 741 -13.26 -57.44 -16.29
C HIS A 741 -13.01 -58.87 -16.81
N SER A 742 -12.91 -59.83 -15.89
CA SER A 742 -13.48 -61.19 -16.03
C SER A 742 -13.01 -62.07 -14.88
N PHE A 743 -13.93 -62.50 -14.01
CA PHE A 743 -14.18 -63.90 -13.58
C PHE A 743 -14.93 -63.92 -12.23
N MET A 744 -16.21 -64.31 -12.32
CA MET A 744 -17.20 -64.66 -11.29
C MET A 744 -17.84 -63.56 -10.44
#